data_AF-A0A3M1H577-F1
#
_entry.id   AF-A0A3M1H577-F1
#
_cell.length_a   1.000
_cell.length_b   1.000
_cell.length_c   1.000
_cell.angle_alpha   90.00
_cell.angle_beta   90.00
_cell.angle_gamma   90.00
#
_symmetry.space_group_name_H-M   'P 1'
#
loop_
_entity.id
_entity.type
_entity.pdbx_description
1 polymer ?
#
loop_
_entity_poly.entity_id
_entity_poly.type
_entity_poly.pdbx_seq_one_letter_code
_entity_poly.pdbx_strand_id
1 'polypeptide(L)'
;MTTGATMRAGCAALLLVALLAPGTRAATQLRWKLAPGECLLLEAQQQGAKQPALVSSTGVRTVYGADFVDGWHVGTPPGGLRDLLWYYVTLLPERPVGSRAKWTLEQTHPHVSPQQGGPISVRGRGSAVRKGRVYRIQYELELTGTPGRGPGVGGTPRPDRIASGLLRLRTDFDLRAGIVRTSQLELQWRDASGTEHSLQASIAPKQRIPDDPEALQREVDAAVARALSKRLLPYLKGESWKRVKSQRLGNLALVLYAALKAGLPPDDPVAARALAALGTEPRQETYSVALAILALEASGLERVPGAARGGSSRPRLRKRDLDPPRARLLAELARWLLEAEQPGSGRWWYKKPGAEGAPAGRFGDNSNTQFAVLALHAARRSRVPIPPALWQRVADHFLRGQAPDGPPVALAIEREPGAETGRRDPIGTSTVARRRARERPTARARGSGYTGSPNEPRYASMTAAAVSSMLIAHRWLVEAGTDPKRVARLRTGIRDGYAWLQRHHTMRHNWPYHGWPYYHLYSLEKAFEIGEVARIGGHDWWAEGARELLLREDTARGGWGTEIHTALAVLFLTRASAEPELEIDPIERARTGGGEQSPDAPDAVAIDGVGIVRVSELIAALETRDRRKRAERLKLLERAWSELDRLERPVCTPALARALDSSYREVRRRARALLEQVVGERVADAQAAMAFFARWQQLHEIGEKRDRTAIPTLRAVLRPDEPLGLRREAARALVRTGASSAMPDLIDELERARRLEDRKLFHGLLVALTGTDPGYDPTGSAAERRRGIERWRALWRQRQH
;
A
#
# COMPACT_ATOMS: atom_id res chain seq x y z
N MET A 1 -34.25 -28.35 -41.81
CA MET A 1 -34.29 -26.90 -41.55
C MET A 1 -34.59 -26.69 -40.08
N THR A 2 -33.87 -25.73 -39.51
CA THR A 2 -33.70 -25.39 -38.09
C THR A 2 -34.95 -24.85 -37.41
N THR A 3 -35.21 -25.25 -36.15
CA THR A 3 -35.55 -24.34 -35.03
C THR A 3 -35.74 -25.07 -33.69
N GLY A 4 -35.10 -24.53 -32.64
CA GLY A 4 -35.55 -24.49 -31.23
C GLY A 4 -35.26 -25.71 -30.35
N ALA A 5 -35.04 -25.63 -29.04
CA ALA A 5 -34.71 -24.55 -28.11
C ALA A 5 -34.31 -25.24 -26.78
N THR A 6 -33.47 -24.58 -25.98
CA THR A 6 -33.33 -24.68 -24.50
C THR A 6 -32.92 -26.00 -23.83
N MET A 7 -31.75 -26.02 -23.16
CA MET A 7 -31.64 -26.03 -21.67
C MET A 7 -30.19 -26.23 -21.17
N ARG A 8 -29.81 -25.37 -20.21
CA ARG A 8 -28.97 -25.63 -19.01
C ARG A 8 -27.58 -26.25 -19.21
N ALA A 9 -26.56 -25.40 -19.30
CA ALA A 9 -25.17 -25.77 -19.01
C ALA A 9 -24.95 -25.81 -17.48
N GLY A 10 -25.18 -26.97 -16.88
CA GLY A 10 -24.73 -27.35 -15.55
C GLY A 10 -23.91 -28.63 -15.65
N CYS A 11 -22.73 -28.65 -15.02
CA CYS A 11 -21.93 -29.82 -14.71
C CYS A 11 -21.74 -30.86 -15.84
N ALA A 12 -20.68 -30.71 -16.63
CA ALA A 12 -20.12 -31.82 -17.41
C ALA A 12 -18.67 -32.07 -17.00
N ALA A 13 -18.48 -33.20 -16.33
CA ALA A 13 -17.20 -33.83 -16.06
C ALA A 13 -16.38 -33.95 -17.36
N LEU A 14 -15.13 -33.48 -17.34
CA LEU A 14 -14.16 -33.84 -18.35
C LEU A 14 -13.70 -35.29 -18.09
N LEU A 15 -14.51 -36.21 -18.58
CA LEU A 15 -14.13 -37.58 -18.92
C LEU A 15 -13.04 -37.53 -19.99
N LEU A 16 -11.89 -38.12 -19.69
CA LEU A 16 -10.96 -38.63 -20.69
C LEU A 16 -11.72 -39.66 -21.55
N VAL A 17 -11.87 -39.41 -22.86
CA VAL A 17 -12.18 -40.46 -23.82
C VAL A 17 -11.16 -40.43 -24.95
N ALA A 18 -10.44 -41.54 -24.99
CA ALA A 18 -9.58 -42.11 -26.01
C ALA A 18 -9.67 -41.55 -27.44
N LEU A 19 -8.52 -41.11 -27.96
CA LEU A 19 -8.11 -41.38 -29.33
C LEU A 19 -7.08 -42.52 -29.28
N LEU A 20 -7.54 -43.76 -29.41
CA LEU A 20 -6.67 -44.90 -29.69
C LEU A 20 -7.23 -45.63 -30.90
N ALA A 21 -6.38 -45.78 -31.91
CA ALA A 21 -6.58 -46.74 -32.98
C ALA A 21 -6.80 -48.15 -32.37
N PRO A 22 -7.67 -48.98 -32.94
CA PRO A 22 -7.93 -50.32 -32.43
C PRO A 22 -6.69 -51.20 -32.68
N GLY A 23 -5.88 -51.42 -31.64
CA GLY A 23 -4.73 -52.33 -31.72
C GLY A 23 -3.62 -52.14 -30.67
N THR A 24 -3.53 -50.98 -30.02
CA THR A 24 -2.52 -50.74 -28.97
C THR A 24 -3.18 -50.66 -27.60
N ARG A 25 -2.97 -51.69 -26.75
CA ARG A 25 -3.20 -51.56 -25.31
C ARG A 25 -2.21 -50.51 -24.79
N ALA A 26 -2.62 -49.25 -24.72
CA ALA A 26 -1.82 -48.18 -24.13
C ALA A 26 -1.54 -48.54 -22.66
N ALA A 27 -0.29 -48.87 -22.33
CA ALA A 27 0.15 -49.08 -20.97
C ALA A 27 -0.11 -47.78 -20.18
N THR A 28 -1.06 -47.83 -19.23
CA THR A 28 -1.44 -46.66 -18.44
C THR A 28 -0.34 -46.36 -17.42
N GLN A 29 0.56 -45.42 -17.71
CA GLN A 29 1.55 -44.96 -16.72
C GLN A 29 0.83 -44.39 -15.49
N LEU A 30 1.36 -44.65 -14.29
CA LEU A 30 0.90 -43.97 -13.08
C LEU A 30 1.26 -42.49 -13.19
N ARG A 31 0.25 -41.63 -13.18
CA ARG A 31 0.43 -40.18 -13.24
C ARG A 31 -0.25 -39.51 -12.06
N TRP A 32 0.38 -38.44 -11.59
CA TRP A 32 -0.20 -37.54 -10.60
C TRP A 32 -1.45 -36.86 -11.16
N LYS A 33 -2.49 -36.76 -10.34
CA LYS A 33 -3.64 -35.89 -10.57
C LYS A 33 -3.78 -35.01 -9.35
N LEU A 34 -3.55 -33.72 -9.53
CA LEU A 34 -3.84 -32.73 -8.51
C LEU A 34 -4.79 -31.71 -9.11
N ALA A 35 -5.87 -31.43 -8.39
CA ALA A 35 -6.76 -30.36 -8.75
C ALA A 35 -6.02 -29.02 -8.62
N PRO A 36 -6.42 -27.99 -9.38
CA PRO A 36 -5.92 -26.63 -9.16
C PRO A 36 -5.99 -26.25 -7.67
N GLY A 37 -4.86 -25.88 -7.07
CA GLY A 37 -4.76 -25.48 -5.66
C GLY A 37 -4.43 -26.60 -4.67
N GLU A 38 -4.38 -27.87 -5.08
CA GLU A 38 -3.89 -28.95 -4.22
C GLU A 38 -2.35 -28.94 -4.11
N CYS A 39 -1.84 -29.10 -2.89
CA CYS A 39 -0.39 -29.13 -2.61
C CYS A 39 -0.04 -30.29 -1.70
N LEU A 40 1.22 -30.71 -1.80
CA LEU A 40 1.83 -31.59 -0.82
C LEU A 40 2.62 -30.74 0.17
N LEU A 41 2.36 -30.97 1.45
CA LEU A 41 3.17 -30.46 2.54
C LEU A 41 4.20 -31.52 2.90
N LEU A 42 5.49 -31.18 2.79
CA LEU A 42 6.58 -31.96 3.38
C LEU A 42 6.94 -31.32 4.71
N GLU A 43 6.81 -32.09 5.78
CA GLU A 43 7.24 -31.73 7.13
C GLU A 43 8.47 -32.56 7.48
N ALA A 44 9.61 -31.91 7.71
CA ALA A 44 10.87 -32.57 8.04
C ALA A 44 11.39 -32.14 9.42
N GLN A 45 12.09 -33.04 10.09
CA GLN A 45 12.73 -32.83 11.38
C GLN A 45 14.14 -33.44 11.35
N GLN A 46 15.14 -32.58 11.54
CA GLN A 46 16.54 -32.99 11.66
C GLN A 46 16.91 -33.18 13.15
N GLN A 47 17.54 -34.30 13.50
CA GLN A 47 17.98 -34.55 14.87
C GLN A 47 19.36 -33.90 15.15
N GLY A 48 19.53 -33.26 16.31
CA GLY A 48 20.84 -32.78 16.80
C GLY A 48 21.20 -31.29 16.58
N ALA A 49 20.33 -30.45 16.04
CA ALA A 49 20.63 -29.03 15.79
C ALA A 49 20.59 -28.17 17.07
N LYS A 50 21.72 -27.53 17.44
CA LYS A 50 21.88 -26.67 18.65
C LYS A 50 21.07 -25.37 18.65
N GLN A 51 20.55 -24.96 17.50
CA GLN A 51 19.48 -23.98 17.34
C GLN A 51 18.50 -24.54 16.30
N PRO A 52 17.20 -24.21 16.35
CA PRO A 52 16.26 -24.53 15.28
C PRO A 52 16.58 -23.68 14.05
N ALA A 53 17.74 -23.92 13.43
CA ALA A 53 18.08 -23.47 12.10
C ALA A 53 17.21 -24.28 11.14
N LEU A 54 15.95 -23.85 11.01
CA LEU A 54 15.02 -24.08 9.90
C LEU A 54 15.31 -25.28 8.97
N VAL A 55 15.31 -26.50 9.49
CA VAL A 55 15.08 -27.72 8.70
C VAL A 55 13.73 -28.38 9.06
N SER A 56 12.88 -27.69 9.84
CA SER A 56 11.44 -27.78 9.58
C SER A 56 11.12 -26.90 8.37
N SER A 57 11.62 -27.28 7.19
CA SER A 57 11.00 -26.77 5.98
C SER A 57 9.65 -27.46 5.92
N THR A 58 8.58 -26.77 6.35
CA THR A 58 7.27 -26.97 5.76
C THR A 58 7.42 -26.56 4.30
N GLY A 59 7.94 -27.50 3.50
CA GLY A 59 8.10 -27.30 2.08
C GLY A 59 6.74 -27.55 1.48
N VAL A 60 6.01 -26.50 1.13
CA VAL A 60 4.78 -26.70 0.37
C VAL A 60 5.17 -26.68 -1.08
N ARG A 61 5.15 -27.85 -1.73
CA ARG A 61 5.19 -27.91 -3.19
C ARG A 61 3.77 -28.00 -3.67
N THR A 62 3.32 -26.91 -4.31
CA THR A 62 2.15 -26.99 -5.16
C THR A 62 2.52 -27.77 -6.40
N VAL A 63 1.78 -28.82 -6.68
CA VAL A 63 1.95 -29.60 -7.90
C VAL A 63 0.66 -29.37 -8.68
N TYR A 64 0.68 -28.47 -9.66
CA TYR A 64 -0.49 -28.20 -10.49
C TYR A 64 -0.60 -29.26 -11.59
N GLY A 65 -1.86 -29.63 -11.88
CA GLY A 65 -2.23 -30.67 -12.83
C GLY A 65 -1.57 -30.54 -14.20
N ALA A 66 -1.24 -31.72 -14.75
CA ALA A 66 -0.67 -31.97 -16.06
C ALA A 66 0.68 -31.29 -16.32
N ASP A 67 1.75 -32.08 -16.15
CA ASP A 67 3.11 -31.83 -16.61
C ASP A 67 3.76 -30.53 -16.13
N PHE A 68 4.26 -30.48 -14.88
CA PHE A 68 5.46 -29.71 -14.55
C PHE A 68 5.61 -28.32 -15.24
N VAL A 69 4.64 -27.42 -15.08
CA VAL A 69 4.72 -26.09 -15.69
C VAL A 69 5.17 -25.06 -14.65
N ASP A 70 6.48 -24.99 -14.46
CA ASP A 70 7.27 -23.79 -14.09
C ASP A 70 8.78 -24.11 -14.14
N GLY A 71 9.21 -24.83 -15.19
CA GLY A 71 10.63 -25.05 -15.50
C GLY A 71 11.35 -26.15 -14.71
N TRP A 72 10.62 -26.97 -13.95
CA TRP A 72 11.19 -28.20 -13.38
C TRP A 72 10.37 -29.37 -13.88
N HIS A 73 10.75 -30.06 -14.95
CA HIS A 73 10.19 -31.35 -15.36
C HIS A 73 10.61 -32.47 -14.38
N VAL A 74 9.81 -33.55 -14.26
CA VAL A 74 10.39 -34.90 -14.04
C VAL A 74 11.34 -35.12 -15.22
N GLY A 75 12.63 -34.96 -14.94
CA GLY A 75 13.68 -34.91 -15.95
C GLY A 75 14.68 -33.76 -15.79
N THR A 76 14.37 -32.71 -15.01
CA THR A 76 15.39 -31.70 -14.65
C THR A 76 16.17 -32.16 -13.43
N PRO A 77 17.49 -32.22 -13.51
CA PRO A 77 18.31 -32.81 -12.46
C PRO A 77 18.24 -31.96 -11.17
N PRO A 78 18.13 -32.59 -9.99
CA PRO A 78 17.90 -31.90 -8.72
C PRO A 78 18.99 -30.86 -8.46
N GLY A 79 18.62 -29.67 -7.98
CA GLY A 79 19.54 -28.56 -7.69
C GLY A 79 20.04 -28.51 -6.24
N GLY A 80 19.74 -29.52 -5.42
CA GLY A 80 20.13 -29.58 -4.01
C GLY A 80 19.45 -30.74 -3.29
N LEU A 81 19.90 -31.04 -2.05
CA LEU A 81 19.41 -32.20 -1.28
C LEU A 81 17.88 -32.21 -1.12
N ARG A 82 17.28 -31.04 -0.88
CA ARG A 82 15.81 -30.90 -0.78
C ARG A 82 15.10 -31.33 -2.07
N ASP A 83 15.65 -30.99 -3.23
CA ASP A 83 15.03 -31.31 -4.53
C ASP A 83 15.19 -32.80 -4.86
N LEU A 84 16.32 -33.40 -4.45
CA LEU A 84 16.55 -34.83 -4.53
C LEU A 84 15.52 -35.61 -3.70
N LEU A 85 15.24 -35.16 -2.47
CA LEU A 85 14.21 -35.77 -1.62
C LEU A 85 12.82 -35.65 -2.26
N TRP A 86 12.46 -34.48 -2.80
CA TRP A 86 11.18 -34.29 -3.51
C TRP A 86 11.05 -35.19 -4.75
N TYR A 87 12.13 -35.38 -5.50
CA TYR A 87 12.15 -36.27 -6.65
C TYR A 87 11.79 -37.70 -6.25
N TYR A 88 12.47 -38.28 -5.24
CA TYR A 88 12.23 -39.68 -4.85
C TYR A 88 10.93 -39.90 -4.09
N VAL A 89 10.45 -38.92 -3.35
CA VAL A 89 9.10 -38.93 -2.77
C VAL A 89 8.04 -39.08 -3.85
N THR A 90 8.23 -38.36 -4.97
CA THR A 90 7.23 -38.27 -6.04
C THR A 90 7.44 -39.27 -7.15
N LEU A 91 8.50 -40.09 -7.05
CA LEU A 91 8.84 -41.13 -7.99
C LEU A 91 7.80 -42.25 -7.91
N LEU A 92 7.02 -42.39 -8.98
CA LEU A 92 6.09 -43.49 -9.18
C LEU A 92 6.73 -44.53 -10.10
N PRO A 93 6.42 -45.83 -9.95
CA PRO A 93 6.86 -46.83 -10.91
C PRO A 93 6.21 -46.58 -12.28
N GLU A 94 6.98 -46.79 -13.35
CA GLU A 94 6.58 -46.45 -14.72
C GLU A 94 5.32 -47.20 -15.21
N ARG A 95 5.00 -48.36 -14.63
CA ARG A 95 3.82 -49.16 -14.97
C ARG A 95 3.05 -49.57 -13.70
N PRO A 96 1.72 -49.76 -13.78
CA PRO A 96 0.97 -50.39 -12.72
C PRO A 96 1.47 -51.82 -12.60
N VAL A 97 2.33 -52.05 -11.62
CA VAL A 97 2.78 -53.38 -11.30
C VAL A 97 1.61 -54.08 -10.57
N GLY A 98 1.49 -55.40 -10.68
CA GLY A 98 0.30 -56.14 -10.25
C GLY A 98 -0.05 -56.05 -8.75
N SER A 99 -0.30 -57.19 -8.09
CA SER A 99 -0.54 -57.17 -6.64
C SER A 99 0.73 -56.84 -5.84
N ARG A 100 1.91 -57.21 -6.37
CA ARG A 100 3.24 -56.97 -5.79
C ARG A 100 4.31 -56.75 -6.87
N ALA A 101 5.36 -56.02 -6.51
CA ALA A 101 6.48 -55.70 -7.37
C ALA A 101 7.77 -55.39 -6.63
N LYS A 102 8.89 -55.67 -7.29
CA LYS A 102 10.24 -55.29 -6.86
C LYS A 102 11.05 -54.85 -8.08
N TRP A 103 11.90 -53.85 -7.92
CA TRP A 103 12.82 -53.37 -8.94
C TRP A 103 14.09 -52.80 -8.30
N THR A 104 15.14 -52.70 -9.08
CA THR A 104 16.36 -51.97 -8.72
C THR A 104 16.34 -50.58 -9.33
N LEU A 105 17.04 -49.65 -8.70
CA LEU A 105 17.18 -48.27 -9.18
C LEU A 105 18.64 -47.87 -9.09
N GLU A 106 19.15 -47.30 -10.17
CA GLU A 106 20.48 -46.71 -10.24
C GLU A 106 20.39 -45.42 -11.05
N GLN A 107 20.71 -44.29 -10.43
CA GLN A 107 20.63 -42.98 -11.07
C GLN A 107 21.69 -42.04 -10.51
N THR A 108 22.42 -41.35 -11.40
CA THR A 108 23.37 -40.30 -11.01
C THR A 108 22.76 -38.93 -11.28
N HIS A 109 22.87 -38.04 -10.29
CA HIS A 109 22.35 -36.68 -10.33
C HIS A 109 23.50 -35.68 -10.33
N PRO A 110 23.91 -35.15 -11.50
CA PRO A 110 25.10 -34.30 -11.61
C PRO A 110 24.91 -32.87 -11.11
N HIS A 111 23.67 -32.42 -10.88
CA HIS A 111 23.35 -31.01 -10.63
C HIS A 111 22.94 -30.68 -9.19
N VAL A 112 23.04 -31.63 -8.24
CA VAL A 112 22.60 -31.46 -6.83
C VAL A 112 23.45 -30.47 -6.04
N SER A 113 24.24 -29.63 -6.72
CA SER A 113 25.02 -28.56 -6.11
C SER A 113 25.23 -27.38 -7.08
N PRO A 114 24.45 -26.30 -6.96
CA PRO A 114 24.77 -25.04 -7.58
C PRO A 114 25.84 -24.44 -6.66
N GLN A 115 27.09 -24.46 -7.12
CA GLN A 115 28.30 -23.86 -6.53
C GLN A 115 29.20 -24.78 -5.67
N GLN A 116 29.65 -25.93 -6.21
CA GLN A 116 30.87 -26.70 -5.81
C GLN A 116 30.70 -28.07 -5.09
N GLY A 117 29.74 -28.91 -5.47
CA GLY A 117 29.67 -30.33 -5.06
C GLY A 117 29.78 -31.28 -6.27
N GLY A 118 30.41 -32.44 -6.10
CA GLY A 118 30.44 -33.50 -7.12
C GLY A 118 29.07 -34.19 -7.29
N PRO A 119 28.92 -35.06 -8.32
CA PRO A 119 27.66 -35.77 -8.57
C PRO A 119 27.26 -36.64 -7.37
N ILE A 120 25.95 -36.79 -7.16
CA ILE A 120 25.37 -37.77 -6.22
C ILE A 120 24.86 -38.96 -7.02
N SER A 121 25.42 -40.13 -6.78
CA SER A 121 24.92 -41.40 -7.29
C SER A 121 23.95 -42.00 -6.27
N VAL A 122 22.82 -42.50 -6.77
CA VAL A 122 21.79 -43.14 -5.96
C VAL A 122 21.58 -44.54 -6.49
N ARG A 123 21.74 -45.55 -5.63
CA ARG A 123 21.55 -46.96 -5.96
C ARG A 123 20.67 -47.63 -4.92
N GLY A 124 19.80 -48.55 -5.32
CA GLY A 124 18.98 -49.24 -4.33
C GLY A 124 17.86 -50.06 -4.92
N ARG A 125 16.87 -50.34 -4.07
CA ARG A 125 15.73 -51.20 -4.39
C ARG A 125 14.43 -50.47 -4.13
N GLY A 126 13.49 -50.66 -5.05
CA GLY A 126 12.10 -50.25 -4.91
C GLY A 126 11.19 -51.46 -4.82
N SER A 127 10.08 -51.33 -4.10
CA SER A 127 9.02 -52.34 -4.08
C SER A 127 7.65 -51.67 -4.00
N ALA A 128 6.62 -52.35 -4.48
CA ALA A 128 5.26 -51.88 -4.34
C ALA A 128 4.26 -53.01 -4.08
N VAL A 129 3.23 -52.72 -3.31
CA VAL A 129 2.13 -53.64 -2.99
C VAL A 129 0.80 -52.91 -3.15
N ARG A 130 -0.11 -53.50 -3.94
CA ARG A 130 -1.48 -53.00 -4.07
C ARG A 130 -2.40 -53.57 -3.00
N LYS A 131 -3.04 -52.69 -2.22
CA LYS A 131 -4.12 -53.03 -1.29
C LYS A 131 -5.38 -52.27 -1.66
N GLY A 132 -6.24 -52.90 -2.46
CA GLY A 132 -7.46 -52.28 -3.00
C GLY A 132 -7.14 -51.06 -3.89
N ARG A 133 -7.47 -49.87 -3.40
CA ARG A 133 -7.26 -48.58 -4.08
C ARG A 133 -5.95 -47.89 -3.71
N VAL A 134 -5.23 -48.40 -2.72
CA VAL A 134 -3.94 -47.84 -2.29
C VAL A 134 -2.80 -48.69 -2.82
N TYR A 135 -1.78 -48.01 -3.33
CA TYR A 135 -0.51 -48.57 -3.79
C TYR A 135 0.58 -48.13 -2.83
N ARG A 136 1.10 -49.07 -2.04
CA ARG A 136 2.17 -48.79 -1.08
C ARG A 136 3.51 -49.02 -1.76
N ILE A 137 4.27 -47.96 -1.97
CA ILE A 137 5.58 -47.93 -2.60
C ILE A 137 6.63 -47.79 -1.50
N GLN A 138 7.72 -48.54 -1.58
CA GLN A 138 8.84 -48.43 -0.66
C GLN A 138 10.14 -48.34 -1.45
N TYR A 139 11.05 -47.47 -1.00
CA TYR A 139 12.41 -47.40 -1.52
C TYR A 139 13.41 -47.52 -0.38
N GLU A 140 14.52 -48.20 -0.64
CA GLU A 140 15.73 -48.17 0.16
C GLU A 140 16.89 -47.86 -0.79
N LEU A 141 17.43 -46.65 -0.66
CA LEU A 141 18.35 -46.04 -1.63
C LEU A 141 19.62 -45.59 -0.90
N GLU A 142 20.76 -46.10 -1.33
CA GLU A 142 22.09 -45.64 -0.95
C GLU A 142 22.46 -44.41 -1.78
N LEU A 143 22.96 -43.37 -1.12
CA LEU A 143 23.44 -42.14 -1.72
C LEU A 143 24.96 -42.09 -1.56
N THR A 144 25.67 -41.86 -2.65
CA THR A 144 27.14 -41.69 -2.64
C THR A 144 27.47 -40.41 -3.39
N GLY A 145 28.06 -39.45 -2.69
CA GLY A 145 28.52 -38.20 -3.31
C GLY A 145 30.01 -38.19 -3.51
N THR A 146 30.47 -37.59 -4.61
CA THR A 146 31.91 -37.40 -4.84
C THR A 146 32.35 -36.10 -4.15
N PRO A 147 33.38 -36.10 -3.29
CA PRO A 147 33.90 -34.88 -2.69
C PRO A 147 34.37 -33.92 -3.79
N GLY A 148 33.76 -32.73 -3.88
CA GLY A 148 34.21 -31.69 -4.80
C GLY A 148 35.60 -31.19 -4.40
N ARG A 149 36.52 -31.04 -5.35
CA ARG A 149 37.82 -30.37 -5.15
C ARG A 149 37.59 -28.86 -5.07
N GLY A 150 37.43 -28.33 -3.86
CA GLY A 150 37.42 -26.88 -3.64
C GLY A 150 37.08 -26.51 -2.20
N PRO A 151 37.89 -25.65 -1.54
CA PRO A 151 37.48 -25.06 -0.26
C PRO A 151 36.23 -24.21 -0.52
N GLY A 152 35.17 -24.46 0.24
CA GLY A 152 33.98 -23.61 0.18
C GLY A 152 34.36 -22.15 0.40
N VAL A 153 33.66 -21.22 -0.24
CA VAL A 153 33.81 -19.79 0.03
C VAL A 153 33.62 -19.58 1.54
N GLY A 154 34.71 -19.29 2.26
CA GLY A 154 34.71 -19.06 3.72
C GLY A 154 35.09 -20.24 4.62
N GLY A 155 35.65 -21.35 4.12
CA GLY A 155 36.33 -22.36 4.97
C GLY A 155 35.47 -23.13 5.98
N THR A 156 34.15 -23.02 5.91
CA THR A 156 33.22 -23.73 6.81
C THR A 156 32.66 -25.00 6.15
N PRO A 157 32.69 -26.16 6.84
CA PRO A 157 32.04 -27.39 6.37
C PRO A 157 30.55 -27.15 6.14
N ARG A 158 30.06 -27.62 4.99
CA ARG A 158 28.66 -27.49 4.58
C ARG A 158 27.92 -28.81 4.85
N PRO A 159 26.98 -28.86 5.81
CA PRO A 159 26.30 -30.10 6.23
C PRO A 159 25.42 -30.73 5.14
N ASP A 160 25.15 -30.00 4.05
CA ASP A 160 24.37 -30.43 2.88
C ASP A 160 25.14 -31.31 1.87
N ARG A 161 26.46 -31.49 2.05
CA ARG A 161 27.28 -32.33 1.15
C ARG A 161 27.30 -33.79 1.62
N ILE A 162 26.47 -34.63 1.02
CA ILE A 162 26.45 -36.08 1.27
C ILE A 162 27.72 -36.74 0.72
N ALA A 163 28.53 -37.35 1.58
CA ALA A 163 29.60 -38.27 1.16
C ALA A 163 29.05 -39.68 0.98
N SER A 164 28.30 -40.16 1.98
CA SER A 164 27.53 -41.39 1.92
C SER A 164 26.23 -41.25 2.70
N GLY A 165 25.18 -41.98 2.33
CA GLY A 165 23.92 -41.95 3.06
C GLY A 165 22.95 -43.03 2.64
N LEU A 166 21.88 -43.17 3.41
CA LEU A 166 20.80 -44.13 3.19
C LEU A 166 19.47 -43.41 3.33
N LEU A 167 18.67 -43.44 2.26
CA LEU A 167 17.33 -42.91 2.17
C LEU A 167 16.32 -44.05 2.13
N ARG A 168 15.48 -44.13 3.15
CA ARG A 168 14.32 -45.02 3.19
C ARG A 168 13.06 -44.21 2.95
N LEU A 169 12.18 -44.69 2.08
CA LEU A 169 10.91 -44.05 1.74
C LEU A 169 9.78 -45.06 1.81
N ARG A 170 8.62 -44.61 2.28
CA ARG A 170 7.37 -45.36 2.25
C ARG A 170 6.23 -44.43 1.88
N THR A 171 5.61 -44.68 0.74
CA THR A 171 4.58 -43.83 0.13
C THR A 171 3.29 -44.62 -0.07
N ASP A 172 2.18 -44.14 0.46
CA ASP A 172 0.84 -44.66 0.19
C ASP A 172 0.17 -43.79 -0.90
N PHE A 173 0.03 -44.34 -2.10
CA PHE A 173 -0.54 -43.66 -3.27
C PHE A 173 -1.97 -44.14 -3.57
N ASP A 174 -2.94 -43.23 -3.73
CA ASP A 174 -4.30 -43.58 -4.13
C ASP A 174 -4.40 -43.68 -5.66
N LEU A 175 -4.64 -44.90 -6.17
CA LEU A 175 -4.68 -45.18 -7.61
C LEU A 175 -5.85 -44.50 -8.33
N ARG A 176 -6.98 -44.25 -7.66
CA ARG A 176 -8.15 -43.63 -8.30
C ARG A 176 -8.02 -42.11 -8.27
N ALA A 177 -7.62 -41.57 -7.13
CA ALA A 177 -7.45 -40.13 -6.96
C ALA A 177 -6.15 -39.61 -7.62
N GLY A 178 -5.14 -40.47 -7.80
CA GLY A 178 -3.86 -40.08 -8.38
C GLY A 178 -2.99 -39.22 -7.45
N ILE A 179 -3.13 -39.41 -6.14
CA ILE A 179 -2.47 -38.58 -5.10
C ILE A 179 -1.68 -39.44 -4.11
N VAL A 180 -0.62 -38.87 -3.53
CA VAL A 180 0.01 -39.42 -2.32
C VAL A 180 -0.86 -39.10 -1.11
N ARG A 181 -1.31 -40.12 -0.40
CA ARG A 181 -2.04 -39.99 0.87
C ARG A 181 -1.07 -39.64 1.99
N THR A 182 0.02 -40.38 2.08
CA THR A 182 1.11 -40.15 3.01
C THR A 182 2.43 -40.63 2.39
N SER A 183 3.53 -39.94 2.67
CA SER A 183 4.89 -40.45 2.48
C SER A 183 5.65 -40.27 3.78
N GLN A 184 6.41 -41.28 4.18
CA GLN A 184 7.39 -41.17 5.25
C GLN A 184 8.77 -41.37 4.64
N LEU A 185 9.74 -40.57 5.05
CA LEU A 185 11.13 -40.74 4.64
C LEU A 185 12.06 -40.61 5.84
N GLU A 186 13.16 -41.34 5.76
CA GLU A 186 14.27 -41.27 6.68
C GLU A 186 15.55 -41.20 5.85
N LEU A 187 16.33 -40.14 6.05
CA LEU A 187 17.65 -39.98 5.46
C LEU A 187 18.69 -39.95 6.58
N GLN A 188 19.61 -40.89 6.55
CA GLN A 188 20.82 -40.88 7.38
C GLN A 188 22.01 -40.62 6.46
N TRP A 189 22.87 -39.65 6.75
CA TRP A 189 24.03 -39.38 5.90
C TRP A 189 25.24 -38.91 6.69
N ARG A 190 26.41 -39.13 6.10
CA ARG A 190 27.68 -38.59 6.53
C ARG A 190 28.07 -37.47 5.60
N ASP A 191 28.45 -36.32 6.15
CA ASP A 191 28.95 -35.21 5.35
C ASP A 191 30.43 -35.38 4.98
N ALA A 192 30.95 -34.47 4.15
CA ALA A 192 32.36 -34.49 3.73
C ALA A 192 33.37 -34.33 4.89
N SER A 193 32.95 -33.86 6.07
CA SER A 193 33.79 -33.77 7.27
C SER A 193 33.78 -35.05 8.11
N GLY A 194 32.95 -36.02 7.76
CA GLY A 194 32.74 -37.24 8.53
C GLY A 194 31.65 -37.11 9.61
N THR A 195 30.99 -35.96 9.72
CA THR A 195 29.90 -35.75 10.69
C THR A 195 28.65 -36.47 10.21
N GLU A 196 27.98 -37.19 11.12
CA GLU A 196 26.73 -37.90 10.84
C GLU A 196 25.51 -37.02 11.09
N HIS A 197 24.52 -37.16 10.22
CA HIS A 197 23.27 -36.41 10.23
C HIS A 197 22.09 -37.36 9.99
N SER A 198 20.94 -37.04 10.58
CA SER A 198 19.69 -37.78 10.37
C SER A 198 18.52 -36.82 10.18
N LEU A 199 17.68 -37.12 9.19
CA LEU A 199 16.48 -36.39 8.83
C LEU A 199 15.30 -37.36 8.72
N GLN A 200 14.26 -37.13 9.50
CA GLN A 200 12.97 -37.78 9.31
C GLN A 200 12.00 -36.78 8.68
N ALA A 201 11.23 -37.19 7.69
CA ALA A 201 10.19 -36.34 7.14
C ALA A 201 8.92 -37.13 6.81
N SER A 202 7.79 -36.43 6.86
CA SER A 202 6.51 -36.93 6.40
C SER A 202 5.92 -35.99 5.37
N ILE A 203 5.10 -36.53 4.48
CA ILE A 203 4.47 -35.79 3.40
C ILE A 203 3.02 -36.17 3.39
N ALA A 204 2.17 -35.17 3.42
CA ALA A 204 0.74 -35.34 3.36
C ALA A 204 0.13 -34.28 2.44
N PRO A 205 -1.05 -34.55 1.86
CA PRO A 205 -1.86 -33.51 1.25
C PRO A 205 -2.08 -32.39 2.25
N LYS A 206 -1.76 -31.15 1.85
CA LYS A 206 -2.25 -29.99 2.60
C LYS A 206 -3.74 -29.84 2.31
N GLN A 207 -4.51 -29.44 3.32
CA GLN A 207 -5.96 -29.21 3.19
C GLN A 207 -6.25 -28.39 1.92
N ARG A 208 -7.23 -28.86 1.13
CA ARG A 208 -7.66 -28.14 -0.08
C ARG A 208 -8.14 -26.75 0.33
N ILE A 209 -7.54 -25.72 -0.25
CA ILE A 209 -7.98 -24.35 -0.03
C ILE A 209 -9.21 -24.09 -0.92
N PRO A 210 -10.27 -23.47 -0.39
CA PRO A 210 -11.49 -23.24 -1.17
C PRO A 210 -11.26 -22.40 -2.43
N ASP A 211 -11.99 -22.76 -3.49
CA ASP A 211 -12.09 -21.97 -4.71
C ASP A 211 -13.12 -20.83 -4.56
N ASP A 212 -14.15 -21.07 -3.74
CA ASP A 212 -15.19 -20.11 -3.41
C ASP A 212 -14.62 -18.87 -2.66
N PRO A 213 -14.89 -17.63 -3.11
CA PRO A 213 -14.36 -16.42 -2.49
C PRO A 213 -14.72 -16.25 -1.01
N GLU A 214 -15.96 -16.57 -0.61
CA GLU A 214 -16.38 -16.40 0.78
C GLU A 214 -15.70 -17.43 1.71
N ALA A 215 -15.60 -18.68 1.26
CA ALA A 215 -14.86 -19.71 1.97
C ALA A 215 -13.36 -19.40 2.05
N LEU A 216 -12.76 -18.89 0.97
CA LEU A 216 -11.37 -18.42 0.98
C LEU A 216 -11.18 -17.29 2.01
N GLN A 217 -12.09 -16.31 2.05
CA GLN A 217 -12.02 -15.22 3.02
C GLN A 217 -12.08 -15.73 4.47
N ARG A 218 -12.93 -16.72 4.77
CA ARG A 218 -12.99 -17.33 6.11
C ARG A 218 -11.66 -17.99 6.52
N GLU A 219 -11.02 -18.71 5.60
CA GLU A 219 -9.70 -19.31 5.86
C GLU A 219 -8.62 -18.23 6.06
N VAL A 220 -8.68 -17.14 5.28
CA VAL A 220 -7.79 -15.98 5.45
C VAL A 220 -7.98 -15.33 6.82
N ASP A 221 -9.23 -15.07 7.22
CA ASP A 221 -9.54 -14.46 8.53
C ASP A 221 -9.04 -15.34 9.67
N ALA A 222 -9.21 -16.66 9.56
CA ALA A 222 -8.70 -17.62 10.53
C ALA A 222 -7.16 -17.63 10.59
N ALA A 223 -6.47 -17.56 9.45
CA ALA A 223 -5.01 -17.49 9.40
C ALA A 223 -4.47 -16.18 9.98
N VAL A 224 -5.13 -15.05 9.69
CA VAL A 224 -4.78 -13.73 10.26
C VAL A 224 -4.98 -13.72 11.78
N ALA A 225 -6.09 -14.28 12.28
CA ALA A 225 -6.35 -14.39 13.71
C ALA A 225 -5.31 -15.28 14.42
N ARG A 226 -4.93 -16.42 13.82
CA ARG A 226 -3.84 -17.27 14.34
C ARG A 226 -2.50 -16.55 14.37
N ALA A 227 -2.16 -15.82 13.31
CA ALA A 227 -0.93 -15.04 13.23
C ALA A 227 -0.86 -13.95 14.29
N LEU A 228 -1.96 -13.23 14.50
CA LEU A 228 -2.07 -12.24 15.55
C LEU A 228 -1.87 -12.88 16.94
N SER A 229 -2.61 -13.93 17.27
CA SER A 229 -2.62 -14.49 18.62
C SER A 229 -1.36 -15.30 18.97
N LYS A 230 -0.81 -16.06 18.02
CA LYS A 230 0.33 -16.97 18.28
C LYS A 230 1.71 -16.37 17.99
N ARG A 231 1.81 -15.32 17.16
CA ARG A 231 3.11 -14.77 16.73
C ARG A 231 3.26 -13.28 16.98
N LEU A 232 2.38 -12.44 16.43
CA LEU A 232 2.56 -10.99 16.51
C LEU A 232 2.36 -10.46 17.93
N LEU A 233 1.28 -10.86 18.60
CA LEU A 233 0.98 -10.39 19.96
C LEU A 233 2.02 -10.90 20.99
N PRO A 234 2.46 -12.18 20.99
CA PRO A 234 3.55 -12.63 21.86
C PRO A 234 4.87 -11.89 21.64
N TYR A 235 5.24 -11.61 20.38
CA TYR A 235 6.43 -10.83 20.06
C TYR A 235 6.36 -9.42 20.65
N LEU A 236 5.20 -8.77 20.52
CA LEU A 236 4.98 -7.44 21.06
C LEU A 236 4.97 -7.44 22.60
N LYS A 237 4.28 -8.42 23.20
CA LYS A 237 4.18 -8.57 24.65
C LYS A 237 5.55 -8.78 25.29
N GLY A 238 6.38 -9.63 24.70
CA GLY A 238 7.73 -9.95 25.20
C GLY A 238 8.81 -8.95 24.82
N GLU A 239 8.46 -7.85 24.16
CA GLU A 239 9.39 -6.80 23.71
C GLU A 239 10.59 -7.33 22.92
N SER A 240 10.35 -8.37 22.11
CA SER A 240 11.43 -9.15 21.48
C SER A 240 12.27 -8.32 20.50
N TRP A 241 11.73 -7.20 19.98
CA TRP A 241 12.47 -6.24 19.15
C TRP A 241 13.63 -5.58 19.90
N LYS A 242 13.62 -5.51 21.23
CA LYS A 242 14.73 -4.93 22.01
C LYS A 242 16.01 -5.79 21.94
N ARG A 243 15.89 -7.06 21.54
CA ARG A 243 17.00 -8.02 21.44
C ARG A 243 17.74 -7.94 20.10
N VAL A 244 17.19 -7.26 19.09
CA VAL A 244 17.88 -7.10 17.79
C VAL A 244 18.89 -5.96 17.85
N LYS A 245 20.05 -6.17 17.22
CA LYS A 245 21.15 -5.18 17.22
C LYS A 245 20.93 -4.01 16.25
N SER A 246 20.11 -4.21 15.21
CA SER A 246 19.82 -3.20 14.18
C SER A 246 18.33 -3.17 13.86
N GLN A 247 17.84 -2.02 13.34
CA GLN A 247 16.45 -1.84 12.93
C GLN A 247 15.43 -2.13 14.05
N ARG A 248 15.76 -1.82 15.31
CA ARG A 248 14.88 -2.06 16.48
C ARG A 248 13.50 -1.43 16.28
N LEU A 249 13.48 -0.15 15.92
CA LEU A 249 12.26 0.59 15.60
C LEU A 249 11.49 -0.07 14.45
N GLY A 250 12.16 -0.49 13.38
CA GLY A 250 11.50 -1.12 12.23
C GLY A 250 10.89 -2.49 12.56
N ASN A 251 11.55 -3.29 13.40
CA ASN A 251 11.01 -4.58 13.84
C ASN A 251 9.75 -4.37 14.71
N LEU A 252 9.81 -3.45 15.69
CA LEU A 252 8.65 -3.03 16.48
C LEU A 252 7.51 -2.54 15.57
N ALA A 253 7.81 -1.57 14.72
CA ALA A 253 6.81 -0.88 13.92
C ALA A 253 6.14 -1.78 12.87
N LEU A 254 6.89 -2.66 12.21
CA LEU A 254 6.32 -3.59 11.23
C LEU A 254 5.37 -4.59 11.88
N VAL A 255 5.78 -5.18 13.01
CA VAL A 255 4.96 -6.17 13.73
C VAL A 255 3.72 -5.49 14.30
N LEU A 256 3.86 -4.29 14.89
CA LEU A 256 2.74 -3.50 15.39
C LEU A 256 1.78 -3.11 14.25
N TYR A 257 2.30 -2.63 13.12
CA TYR A 257 1.49 -2.26 11.96
C TYR A 257 0.67 -3.45 11.45
N ALA A 258 1.29 -4.63 11.32
CA ALA A 258 0.58 -5.85 10.93
C ALA A 258 -0.45 -6.28 11.97
N ALA A 259 -0.14 -6.18 13.27
CA ALA A 259 -1.07 -6.52 14.34
C ALA A 259 -2.32 -5.62 14.34
N LEU A 260 -2.14 -4.31 14.19
CA LEU A 260 -3.26 -3.35 14.06
C LEU A 260 -4.11 -3.67 12.82
N LYS A 261 -3.48 -3.97 11.67
CA LYS A 261 -4.19 -4.34 10.44
C LYS A 261 -4.92 -5.69 10.53
N ALA A 262 -4.43 -6.59 11.38
CA ALA A 262 -5.07 -7.86 11.75
C ALA A 262 -6.22 -7.70 12.76
N GLY A 263 -6.47 -6.49 13.27
CA GLY A 263 -7.58 -6.20 14.17
C GLY A 263 -7.21 -6.11 15.66
N LEU A 264 -5.93 -5.99 16.01
CA LEU A 264 -5.53 -5.64 17.38
C LEU A 264 -6.05 -4.23 17.71
N PRO A 265 -6.89 -4.05 18.74
CA PRO A 265 -7.36 -2.73 19.13
C PRO A 265 -6.20 -1.83 19.57
N PRO A 266 -6.16 -0.53 19.18
CA PRO A 266 -5.07 0.37 19.53
C PRO A 266 -4.99 0.68 21.03
N ASP A 267 -6.09 0.48 21.77
CA ASP A 267 -6.23 0.62 23.22
C ASP A 267 -5.93 -0.66 24.01
N ASP A 268 -5.65 -1.78 23.33
CA ASP A 268 -5.12 -2.98 23.99
C ASP A 268 -3.82 -2.63 24.74
N PRO A 269 -3.60 -3.08 25.99
CA PRO A 269 -2.43 -2.70 26.77
C PRO A 269 -1.08 -3.02 26.11
N VAL A 270 -1.00 -4.06 25.27
CA VAL A 270 0.20 -4.38 24.49
C VAL A 270 0.34 -3.43 23.31
N ALA A 271 -0.74 -3.13 22.59
CA ALA A 271 -0.74 -2.18 21.48
C ALA A 271 -0.39 -0.76 21.94
N ALA A 272 -1.03 -0.27 23.01
CA ALA A 272 -0.79 1.06 23.57
C ALA A 272 0.68 1.23 24.01
N ARG A 273 1.25 0.21 24.67
CA ARG A 273 2.68 0.21 25.05
C ARG A 273 3.60 0.20 23.82
N ALA A 274 3.28 -0.60 22.81
CA ALA A 274 4.05 -0.67 21.57
C ALA A 274 3.98 0.66 20.78
N LEU A 275 2.81 1.32 20.74
CA LEU A 275 2.62 2.65 20.14
C LEU A 275 3.43 3.72 20.87
N ALA A 276 3.46 3.69 22.21
CA ALA A 276 4.30 4.59 23.01
C ALA A 276 5.79 4.36 22.73
N ALA A 277 6.22 3.10 22.59
CA ALA A 277 7.61 2.75 22.30
C ALA A 277 8.11 3.25 20.94
N LEU A 278 7.22 3.51 19.97
CA LEU A 278 7.60 4.16 18.70
C LEU A 278 8.21 5.55 18.90
N GLY A 279 7.79 6.26 19.97
CA GLY A 279 8.31 7.59 20.31
C GLY A 279 9.68 7.57 20.99
N THR A 280 10.04 6.45 21.62
CA THR A 280 11.26 6.32 22.42
C THR A 280 12.41 5.61 21.71
N GLU A 281 12.11 4.73 20.74
CA GLU A 281 13.14 4.01 20.00
C GLU A 281 13.92 4.96 19.05
N PRO A 282 15.25 4.80 18.91
CA PRO A 282 16.08 5.69 18.10
C PRO A 282 15.65 5.74 16.62
N ARG A 283 15.50 6.97 16.10
CA ARG A 283 15.15 7.27 14.70
C ARG A 283 16.40 7.27 13.82
N GLN A 284 16.83 6.10 13.35
CA GLN A 284 18.10 5.95 12.64
C GLN A 284 17.95 5.65 11.16
N GLU A 285 16.92 4.90 10.76
CA GLU A 285 16.76 4.42 9.38
C GLU A 285 15.42 4.79 8.75
N THR A 286 15.46 5.13 7.46
CA THR A 286 14.27 5.45 6.65
C THR A 286 13.20 4.38 6.75
N TYR A 287 13.57 3.12 6.56
CA TYR A 287 12.64 2.00 6.63
C TYR A 287 11.93 1.91 7.99
N SER A 288 12.69 2.10 9.08
CA SER A 288 12.17 2.06 10.45
C SER A 288 11.20 3.20 10.74
N VAL A 289 11.56 4.43 10.38
CA VAL A 289 10.72 5.63 10.58
C VAL A 289 9.46 5.56 9.72
N ALA A 290 9.58 5.10 8.48
CA ALA A 290 8.44 4.91 7.58
C ALA A 290 7.41 3.93 8.16
N LEU A 291 7.86 2.79 8.66
CA LEU A 291 6.98 1.81 9.29
C LEU A 291 6.29 2.36 10.55
N ALA A 292 6.99 3.18 11.35
CA ALA A 292 6.41 3.78 12.54
C ALA A 292 5.25 4.72 12.18
N ILE A 293 5.37 5.51 11.12
CA ILE A 293 4.29 6.35 10.60
C ILE A 293 3.09 5.49 10.13
N LEU A 294 3.36 4.39 9.42
CA LEU A 294 2.31 3.46 8.96
C LEU A 294 1.57 2.82 10.15
N ALA A 295 2.30 2.42 11.21
CA ALA A 295 1.72 1.90 12.44
C ALA A 295 0.86 2.95 13.17
N LEU A 296 1.35 4.18 13.29
CA LEU A 296 0.61 5.28 13.92
C LEU A 296 -0.68 5.59 13.16
N GLU A 297 -0.63 5.68 11.84
CA GLU A 297 -1.84 5.86 11.04
C GLU A 297 -2.80 4.68 11.24
N ALA A 298 -2.31 3.44 11.19
CA ALA A 298 -3.15 2.26 11.37
C ALA A 298 -3.89 2.24 12.71
N SER A 299 -3.35 2.88 13.75
CA SER A 299 -3.99 3.00 15.07
C SER A 299 -5.26 3.89 15.06
N GLY A 300 -5.49 4.65 13.99
CA GLY A 300 -6.72 5.42 13.76
C GLY A 300 -7.61 4.83 12.66
N LEU A 301 -7.36 3.58 12.23
CA LEU A 301 -8.15 2.91 11.19
C LEU A 301 -9.04 1.83 11.80
N GLU A 302 -10.28 1.78 11.34
CA GLU A 302 -11.27 0.77 11.74
C GLU A 302 -11.81 0.03 10.52
N ARG A 303 -11.88 -1.30 10.57
CA ARG A 303 -12.54 -2.10 9.52
C ARG A 303 -14.05 -1.99 9.66
N VAL A 304 -14.74 -1.71 8.56
CA VAL A 304 -16.21 -1.69 8.54
C VAL A 304 -16.74 -3.11 8.28
N PRO A 305 -17.48 -3.72 9.23
CA PRO A 305 -18.02 -5.07 9.04
C PRO A 305 -19.02 -5.13 7.88
N GLY A 306 -19.07 -6.27 7.19
CA GLY A 306 -20.11 -6.57 6.16
C GLY A 306 -20.09 -5.69 4.91
N ALA A 307 -19.03 -4.91 4.68
CA ALA A 307 -19.01 -3.86 3.66
C ALA A 307 -18.48 -4.29 2.28
N ALA A 308 -18.06 -5.55 2.11
CA ALA A 308 -17.74 -6.12 0.81
C ALA A 308 -18.99 -6.06 -0.09
N ARG A 309 -18.99 -5.23 -1.15
CA ARG A 309 -20.09 -5.14 -2.11
C ARG A 309 -19.65 -5.75 -3.43
N GLY A 310 -20.54 -6.52 -4.05
CA GLY A 310 -20.38 -6.96 -5.44
C GLY A 310 -19.26 -7.96 -5.69
N GLY A 311 -18.96 -8.83 -4.70
CA GLY A 311 -17.97 -9.90 -4.85
C GLY A 311 -16.50 -9.48 -4.72
N SER A 312 -16.20 -8.23 -4.33
CA SER A 312 -14.83 -7.79 -4.04
C SER A 312 -14.40 -8.18 -2.62
N SER A 313 -13.17 -8.72 -2.48
CA SER A 313 -12.52 -8.99 -1.19
C SER A 313 -11.87 -7.75 -0.55
N ARG A 314 -11.98 -6.58 -1.20
CA ARG A 314 -11.35 -5.34 -0.73
C ARG A 314 -11.99 -4.87 0.58
N PRO A 315 -11.21 -4.65 1.66
CA PRO A 315 -11.75 -4.16 2.91
C PRO A 315 -12.17 -2.71 2.78
N ARG A 316 -13.20 -2.33 3.54
CA ARG A 316 -13.50 -0.92 3.80
C ARG A 316 -12.94 -0.51 5.13
N LEU A 317 -12.22 0.59 5.13
CA LEU A 317 -11.62 1.18 6.32
C LEU A 317 -12.26 2.54 6.57
N ARG A 318 -12.63 2.81 7.81
CA ARG A 318 -12.92 4.15 8.32
C ARG A 318 -11.65 4.71 8.92
N LYS A 319 -11.39 5.99 8.70
CA LYS A 319 -10.31 6.71 9.36
C LYS A 319 -10.87 7.70 10.38
N ARG A 320 -10.38 7.60 11.61
CA ARG A 320 -10.58 8.56 12.69
C ARG A 320 -9.33 9.39 12.87
N ASP A 321 -9.49 10.54 13.52
CA ASP A 321 -8.36 11.36 13.92
C ASP A 321 -7.53 10.64 15.00
N LEU A 322 -6.22 10.85 14.93
CA LEU A 322 -5.31 10.38 15.97
C LEU A 322 -5.42 11.33 17.17
N ASP A 323 -5.29 10.79 18.39
CA ASP A 323 -5.14 11.65 19.55
C ASP A 323 -3.93 12.58 19.44
N PRO A 324 -3.92 13.73 20.15
CA PRO A 324 -2.88 14.73 19.99
C PRO A 324 -1.44 14.19 20.17
N PRO A 325 -1.13 13.33 21.17
CA PRO A 325 0.18 12.69 21.28
C PRO A 325 0.60 11.90 20.04
N ARG A 326 -0.27 11.01 19.52
CA ARG A 326 0.03 10.20 18.33
C ARG A 326 0.13 11.07 17.07
N ALA A 327 -0.72 12.08 16.93
CA ALA A 327 -0.68 13.03 15.81
C ALA A 327 0.64 13.82 15.79
N ARG A 328 1.11 14.31 16.95
CA ARG A 328 2.39 15.01 17.09
C ARG A 328 3.57 14.11 16.71
N LEU A 329 3.61 12.89 17.25
CA LEU A 329 4.67 11.94 16.93
C LEU A 329 4.70 11.59 15.44
N LEU A 330 3.54 11.36 14.82
CA LEU A 330 3.45 11.09 13.39
C LEU A 330 3.99 12.28 12.56
N ALA A 331 3.67 13.52 12.94
CA ALA A 331 4.18 14.72 12.28
C ALA A 331 5.71 14.88 12.42
N GLU A 332 6.27 14.58 13.59
CA GLU A 332 7.72 14.58 13.81
C GLU A 332 8.46 13.55 12.96
N LEU A 333 7.93 12.33 12.90
CA LEU A 333 8.50 11.26 12.08
C LEU A 333 8.41 11.59 10.58
N ALA A 334 7.30 12.20 10.15
CA ALA A 334 7.15 12.66 8.77
C ALA A 334 8.15 13.77 8.43
N ARG A 335 8.40 14.72 9.36
CA ARG A 335 9.44 15.74 9.20
C ARG A 335 10.83 15.10 9.06
N TRP A 336 11.14 14.13 9.91
CA TRP A 336 12.39 13.37 9.81
C TRP A 336 12.54 12.70 8.43
N LEU A 337 11.47 12.12 7.87
CA LEU A 337 11.53 11.54 6.52
C LEU A 337 11.76 12.60 5.44
N LEU A 338 11.15 13.78 5.55
CA LEU A 338 11.40 14.87 4.62
C LEU A 338 12.88 15.32 4.65
N GLU A 339 13.48 15.39 5.84
CA GLU A 339 14.91 15.69 6.01
C GLU A 339 15.83 14.56 5.52
N ALA A 340 15.36 13.30 5.57
CA ALA A 340 16.09 12.14 5.11
C ALA A 340 16.06 11.97 3.57
N GLU A 341 15.28 12.77 2.85
CA GLU A 341 15.29 12.76 1.39
C GLU A 341 16.68 13.13 0.87
N GLN A 342 17.21 12.35 -0.05
CA GLN A 342 18.47 12.66 -0.70
C GLN A 342 18.31 13.96 -1.52
N PRO A 343 19.24 14.93 -1.42
CA PRO A 343 19.00 16.30 -1.84
C PRO A 343 18.38 16.44 -3.24
N GLY A 344 17.13 16.93 -3.27
CA GLY A 344 16.37 17.22 -4.49
C GLY A 344 16.20 16.03 -5.44
N SER A 345 16.19 14.80 -4.93
CA SER A 345 16.21 13.59 -5.75
C SER A 345 14.88 12.84 -5.81
N GLY A 346 14.00 13.00 -4.83
CA GLY A 346 12.82 12.15 -4.64
C GLY A 346 13.15 10.73 -4.18
N ARG A 347 14.34 10.51 -3.61
CA ARG A 347 14.88 9.21 -3.22
C ARG A 347 15.28 9.19 -1.76
N TRP A 348 15.25 8.00 -1.19
CA TRP A 348 15.78 7.73 0.14
C TRP A 348 16.82 6.62 0.11
N TRP A 349 17.70 6.67 1.10
CA TRP A 349 18.64 5.62 1.44
C TRP A 349 18.35 5.10 2.85
N TYR A 350 19.14 4.14 3.33
CA TYR A 350 19.01 3.59 4.68
C TYR A 350 19.17 4.66 5.77
N LYS A 351 20.13 5.57 5.63
CA LYS A 351 20.44 6.64 6.60
C LYS A 351 20.18 8.02 5.98
N LYS A 352 19.89 9.00 6.83
CA LYS A 352 19.74 10.41 6.41
C LYS A 352 21.07 10.97 5.85
N PRO A 353 21.03 11.95 4.94
CA PRO A 353 22.24 12.66 4.51
C PRO A 353 23.05 13.20 5.70
N GLY A 354 24.38 13.05 5.65
CA GLY A 354 25.29 13.51 6.70
C GLY A 354 25.36 12.65 7.97
N ALA A 355 24.58 11.55 8.06
CA ALA A 355 24.77 10.58 9.13
C ALA A 355 25.99 9.68 8.89
N GLU A 356 26.55 9.14 9.97
CA GLU A 356 27.62 8.14 9.90
C GLU A 356 27.19 6.92 9.06
N GLY A 357 28.03 6.52 8.10
CA GLY A 357 27.73 5.44 7.16
C GLY A 357 26.72 5.80 6.05
N ALA A 358 26.27 7.05 5.96
CA ALA A 358 25.47 7.50 4.82
C ALA A 358 26.36 7.72 3.58
N PRO A 359 25.92 7.32 2.38
CA PRO A 359 26.67 7.54 1.15
C PRO A 359 26.73 9.04 0.82
N ALA A 360 27.85 9.50 0.27
CA ALA A 360 27.99 10.88 -0.22
C ALA A 360 27.23 11.05 -1.55
N GLY A 361 26.45 12.12 -1.73
CA GLY A 361 25.77 12.44 -2.99
C GLY A 361 24.29 12.07 -3.01
N ARG A 362 23.71 11.83 -4.20
CA ARG A 362 22.26 11.59 -4.41
C ARG A 362 21.89 10.10 -4.49
N PHE A 363 22.61 9.24 -3.77
CA PHE A 363 22.40 7.79 -3.81
C PHE A 363 21.17 7.39 -3.00
N GLY A 364 20.31 6.54 -3.58
CA GLY A 364 19.13 6.00 -2.92
C GLY A 364 18.73 4.65 -3.53
N ASP A 365 17.78 3.95 -2.92
CA ASP A 365 17.23 2.72 -3.47
C ASP A 365 15.70 2.76 -3.50
N ASN A 366 15.12 1.95 -4.39
CA ASN A 366 13.68 1.88 -4.61
C ASN A 366 12.95 1.21 -3.44
N SER A 367 13.62 0.45 -2.57
CA SER A 367 13.01 -0.15 -1.38
C SER A 367 12.77 0.89 -0.28
N ASN A 368 13.79 1.62 0.16
CA ASN A 368 13.65 2.71 1.12
C ASN A 368 12.76 3.82 0.55
N THR A 369 12.92 4.15 -0.73
CA THR A 369 12.11 5.18 -1.39
C THR A 369 10.62 4.83 -1.37
N GLN A 370 10.21 3.60 -1.69
CA GLN A 370 8.78 3.26 -1.65
C GLN A 370 8.20 3.35 -0.23
N PHE A 371 8.95 2.96 0.81
CA PHE A 371 8.46 3.03 2.19
C PHE A 371 8.34 4.46 2.67
N ALA A 372 9.30 5.33 2.33
CA ALA A 372 9.20 6.76 2.59
C ALA A 372 7.97 7.37 1.88
N VAL A 373 7.73 7.01 0.60
CA VAL A 373 6.58 7.49 -0.17
C VAL A 373 5.25 7.03 0.44
N LEU A 374 5.14 5.77 0.85
CA LEU A 374 3.96 5.22 1.54
C LEU A 374 3.70 5.93 2.87
N ALA A 375 4.77 6.12 3.67
CA ALA A 375 4.68 6.78 4.96
C ALA A 375 4.30 8.25 4.83
N LEU A 376 4.86 8.98 3.87
CA LEU A 376 4.49 10.38 3.63
C LEU A 376 3.08 10.51 3.05
N HIS A 377 2.62 9.53 2.28
CA HIS A 377 1.21 9.45 1.86
C HIS A 377 0.28 9.22 3.06
N ALA A 378 0.62 8.29 3.96
CA ALA A 378 -0.09 8.08 5.22
C ALA A 378 -0.08 9.34 6.11
N ALA A 379 1.07 10.01 6.24
CA ALA A 379 1.20 11.25 7.00
C ALA A 379 0.32 12.36 6.42
N ARG A 380 0.30 12.52 5.10
CA ARG A 380 -0.59 13.48 4.43
C ARG A 380 -2.06 13.15 4.64
N ARG A 381 -2.44 11.85 4.56
CA ARG A 381 -3.80 11.42 4.91
C ARG A 381 -4.11 11.68 6.38
N SER A 382 -3.11 11.80 7.25
CA SER A 382 -3.22 12.18 8.67
C SER A 382 -2.94 13.68 8.90
N ARG A 383 -3.25 14.52 7.91
CA ARG A 383 -3.18 15.99 7.98
C ARG A 383 -1.78 16.60 8.15
N VAL A 384 -0.71 15.83 8.00
CA VAL A 384 0.64 16.39 7.95
C VAL A 384 0.86 17.06 6.58
N PRO A 385 1.22 18.34 6.52
CA PRO A 385 1.48 19.01 5.26
C PRO A 385 2.74 18.44 4.60
N ILE A 386 2.57 17.85 3.41
CA ILE A 386 3.67 17.36 2.57
C ILE A 386 3.82 18.25 1.34
N PRO A 387 5.03 18.80 1.05
CA PRO A 387 5.24 19.69 -0.07
C PRO A 387 4.87 19.06 -1.43
N PRO A 388 4.05 19.72 -2.27
CA PRO A 388 3.67 19.17 -3.58
C PRO A 388 4.85 18.86 -4.50
N ALA A 389 5.91 19.67 -4.44
CA ALA A 389 7.13 19.49 -5.22
C ALA A 389 7.84 18.15 -4.96
N LEU A 390 7.62 17.54 -3.79
CA LEU A 390 8.18 16.22 -3.49
C LEU A 390 7.62 15.16 -4.44
N TRP A 391 6.31 15.17 -4.68
CA TRP A 391 5.66 14.16 -5.52
C TRP A 391 6.14 14.23 -6.97
N GLN A 392 6.49 15.43 -7.45
CA GLN A 392 7.11 15.59 -8.77
C GLN A 392 8.49 14.93 -8.82
N ARG A 393 9.32 15.11 -7.78
CA ARG A 393 10.64 14.46 -7.71
C ARG A 393 10.53 12.94 -7.63
N VAL A 394 9.57 12.42 -6.85
CA VAL A 394 9.27 10.98 -6.76
C VAL A 394 8.84 10.44 -8.13
N ALA A 395 7.90 11.10 -8.81
CA ALA A 395 7.46 10.72 -10.15
C ALA A 395 8.63 10.69 -11.14
N ASP A 396 9.44 11.75 -11.15
CA ASP A 396 10.58 11.86 -12.06
C ASP A 396 11.66 10.81 -11.77
N HIS A 397 11.89 10.45 -10.50
CA HIS A 397 12.81 9.37 -10.11
C HIS A 397 12.39 8.04 -10.71
N PHE A 398 11.15 7.60 -10.46
CA PHE A 398 10.69 6.30 -10.93
C PHE A 398 10.56 6.24 -12.46
N LEU A 399 10.15 7.35 -13.10
CA LEU A 399 10.13 7.44 -14.57
C LEU A 399 11.52 7.34 -15.20
N ARG A 400 12.56 7.92 -14.57
CA ARG A 400 13.94 7.80 -15.04
C ARG A 400 14.54 6.42 -14.79
N GLY A 401 14.19 5.78 -13.67
CA GLY A 401 14.73 4.47 -13.29
C GLY A 401 14.06 3.27 -13.97
N GLN A 402 12.88 3.48 -14.54
CA GLN A 402 12.17 2.49 -15.34
C GLN A 402 12.98 2.09 -16.58
N ALA A 403 12.85 0.84 -17.02
CA ALA A 403 13.52 0.36 -18.22
C ALA A 403 13.23 1.28 -19.43
N PRO A 404 14.24 1.55 -20.28
CA PRO A 404 14.08 2.44 -21.43
C PRO A 404 13.12 1.84 -22.46
N ASP A 405 13.10 0.51 -22.60
CA ASP A 405 12.21 -0.21 -23.50
C ASP A 405 11.69 -1.52 -22.88
N GLY A 406 10.74 -2.17 -23.55
CA GLY A 406 10.15 -3.45 -23.18
C GLY A 406 9.19 -3.94 -24.26
N PRO A 407 8.93 -5.26 -24.34
CA PRO A 407 8.04 -5.82 -25.35
C PRO A 407 6.61 -5.27 -25.20
N PRO A 408 5.85 -5.15 -26.30
CA PRO A 408 4.46 -4.76 -26.23
C PRO A 408 3.64 -5.83 -25.49
N VAL A 409 2.75 -5.38 -24.61
CA VAL A 409 1.80 -6.22 -23.88
C VAL A 409 0.42 -5.64 -24.08
N ALA A 410 -0.53 -6.49 -24.49
CA ALA A 410 -1.95 -6.17 -24.42
C ALA A 410 -2.38 -6.14 -22.95
N LEU A 411 -2.24 -4.97 -22.32
CA LEU A 411 -2.49 -4.80 -20.89
C LEU A 411 -3.98 -5.03 -20.61
N ALA A 412 -4.27 -5.99 -19.75
CA ALA A 412 -5.62 -6.37 -19.35
C ALA A 412 -5.76 -6.14 -17.85
N ILE A 413 -6.38 -5.03 -17.48
CA ILE A 413 -6.66 -4.68 -16.08
C ILE A 413 -8.16 -4.58 -15.90
N GLU A 414 -8.68 -5.34 -14.95
CA GLU A 414 -10.02 -5.18 -14.41
C GLU A 414 -9.89 -4.42 -13.10
N ARG A 415 -10.66 -3.34 -12.96
CA ARG A 415 -10.62 -2.47 -11.78
C ARG A 415 -11.60 -2.93 -10.73
N GLU A 416 -11.29 -2.65 -9.46
CA GLU A 416 -12.21 -2.88 -8.35
C GLU A 416 -13.53 -2.13 -8.56
N PRO A 417 -14.67 -2.65 -8.04
CA PRO A 417 -15.95 -1.98 -8.10
C PRO A 417 -15.88 -0.56 -7.51
N GLY A 418 -16.08 0.43 -8.38
CA GLY A 418 -15.80 1.81 -8.03
C GLY A 418 -14.30 2.03 -7.84
N ALA A 419 -13.53 1.89 -8.89
CA ALA A 419 -12.23 2.54 -8.95
C ALA A 419 -12.37 4.01 -9.40
N GLU A 420 -11.34 4.81 -9.18
CA GLU A 420 -11.27 6.16 -9.72
C GLU A 420 -11.39 6.17 -11.25
N THR A 421 -12.11 7.17 -11.80
CA THR A 421 -12.34 7.34 -13.24
C THR A 421 -11.95 8.75 -13.69
N GLY A 422 -11.88 8.98 -15.01
CA GLY A 422 -11.64 10.29 -15.60
C GLY A 422 -10.22 10.83 -15.36
N ARG A 423 -10.11 12.09 -14.95
CA ARG A 423 -8.82 12.77 -14.70
C ARG A 423 -8.07 12.19 -13.49
N ARG A 424 -8.78 11.58 -12.54
CA ARG A 424 -8.16 10.96 -11.36
C ARG A 424 -7.71 9.52 -11.59
N ASP A 425 -8.24 8.84 -12.62
CA ASP A 425 -7.80 7.49 -12.97
C ASP A 425 -6.29 7.45 -13.31
N PRO A 426 -5.45 6.76 -12.51
CA PRO A 426 -4.01 6.71 -12.76
C PRO A 426 -3.63 5.72 -13.88
N ILE A 427 -4.55 4.84 -14.28
CA ILE A 427 -4.33 3.81 -15.31
C ILE A 427 -4.97 4.25 -16.65
N GLY A 428 -6.00 5.09 -16.62
CA GLY A 428 -6.65 5.66 -17.81
C GLY A 428 -7.66 4.72 -18.48
N THR A 429 -8.43 3.98 -17.67
CA THR A 429 -9.42 2.97 -18.06
C THR A 429 -10.80 3.52 -18.45
N SER A 430 -11.15 4.79 -18.17
CA SER A 430 -12.52 5.29 -18.39
C SER A 430 -12.83 5.94 -19.77
N THR A 431 -13.82 5.33 -20.44
CA THR A 431 -14.95 5.89 -21.22
C THR A 431 -14.82 6.52 -22.62
N VAL A 432 -13.66 6.98 -23.10
CA VAL A 432 -13.54 7.34 -24.55
C VAL A 432 -13.11 6.14 -25.41
N ALA A 433 -12.40 5.18 -24.83
CA ALA A 433 -11.91 4.00 -25.53
C ALA A 433 -12.99 2.94 -25.83
N ARG A 434 -14.15 2.98 -25.16
CA ARG A 434 -15.25 2.01 -25.42
C ARG A 434 -15.91 2.19 -26.79
N ARG A 435 -15.82 3.37 -27.41
CA ARG A 435 -16.47 3.64 -28.71
C ARG A 435 -15.61 3.34 -29.94
N ARG A 436 -14.35 2.91 -29.77
CA ARG A 436 -13.43 2.54 -30.87
C ARG A 436 -12.59 1.27 -30.59
N ALA A 437 -13.09 0.33 -29.79
CA ALA A 437 -12.35 -0.87 -29.45
C ALA A 437 -12.54 -1.98 -30.50
N ARG A 438 -11.58 -2.09 -31.44
CA ARG A 438 -11.17 -3.41 -31.98
C ARG A 438 -9.78 -3.85 -31.50
N GLU A 439 -9.00 -2.97 -30.86
CA GLU A 439 -7.65 -3.26 -30.39
C GLU A 439 -7.48 -2.90 -28.91
N ARG A 440 -6.91 -3.82 -28.12
CA ARG A 440 -6.56 -3.59 -26.71
C ARG A 440 -5.39 -2.59 -26.64
N PRO A 441 -5.41 -1.60 -25.71
CA PRO A 441 -4.30 -0.66 -25.59
C PRO A 441 -2.99 -1.40 -25.31
N THR A 442 -2.03 -1.30 -26.23
CA THR A 442 -0.69 -1.84 -26.03
C THR A 442 0.08 -0.93 -25.07
N ALA A 443 0.78 -1.53 -24.11
CA ALA A 443 1.73 -0.87 -23.21
C ALA A 443 3.09 -1.58 -23.34
N ARG A 444 4.20 -0.90 -23.00
CA ARG A 444 5.53 -1.52 -23.06
C ARG A 444 5.85 -2.10 -21.69
N ALA A 445 6.24 -3.37 -21.63
CA ALA A 445 6.61 -4.01 -20.36
C ALA A 445 7.95 -3.47 -19.83
N ARG A 446 7.93 -2.32 -19.13
CA ARG A 446 9.11 -1.64 -18.61
C ARG A 446 9.17 -1.73 -17.07
N GLY A 447 10.05 -2.59 -16.57
CA GLY A 447 10.23 -2.85 -15.14
C GLY A 447 11.24 -1.92 -14.45
N SER A 448 11.45 -2.12 -13.16
CA SER A 448 12.39 -1.35 -12.33
C SER A 448 13.34 -2.25 -11.53
N GLY A 449 14.54 -1.73 -11.26
CA GLY A 449 15.61 -2.38 -10.47
C GLY A 449 15.77 -1.77 -9.08
N TYR A 450 16.81 -2.17 -8.34
CA TYR A 450 17.00 -1.80 -6.94
C TYR A 450 17.43 -0.34 -6.74
N THR A 451 18.46 0.14 -7.45
CA THR A 451 18.97 1.51 -7.27
C THR A 451 18.22 2.53 -8.14
N GLY A 452 17.20 2.10 -8.89
CA GLY A 452 16.48 2.98 -9.80
C GLY A 452 17.34 3.44 -10.98
N SER A 453 18.32 2.65 -11.39
CA SER A 453 19.05 2.84 -12.64
C SER A 453 18.31 2.18 -13.82
N PRO A 454 18.30 2.79 -15.02
CA PRO A 454 17.69 2.21 -16.21
C PRO A 454 18.39 0.92 -16.71
N ASN A 455 19.61 0.63 -16.25
CA ASN A 455 20.44 -0.47 -16.75
C ASN A 455 20.55 -1.66 -15.78
N GLU A 456 19.80 -1.66 -14.68
CA GLU A 456 19.85 -2.73 -13.68
C GLU A 456 18.91 -3.90 -13.99
N PRO A 457 19.20 -5.11 -13.46
CA PRO A 457 18.26 -6.23 -13.47
C PRO A 457 16.90 -5.84 -12.93
N ARG A 458 15.85 -6.25 -13.64
CA ARG A 458 14.45 -5.94 -13.32
C ARG A 458 13.82 -7.08 -12.56
N TYR A 459 13.12 -6.76 -11.48
CA TYR A 459 12.45 -7.79 -10.70
C TYR A 459 11.17 -7.29 -10.05
N ALA A 460 10.31 -8.24 -9.67
CA ALA A 460 8.90 -7.97 -9.44
C ALA A 460 8.64 -7.03 -8.26
N SER A 461 9.30 -7.22 -7.12
CA SER A 461 9.12 -6.35 -5.95
C SER A 461 9.54 -4.90 -6.21
N MET A 462 10.61 -4.63 -6.96
CA MET A 462 11.00 -3.25 -7.29
C MET A 462 10.14 -2.62 -8.38
N THR A 463 9.65 -3.42 -9.33
CA THR A 463 8.67 -2.93 -10.30
C THR A 463 7.36 -2.57 -9.60
N ALA A 464 6.90 -3.40 -8.67
CA ALA A 464 5.72 -3.12 -7.86
C ALA A 464 5.93 -1.88 -6.96
N ALA A 465 7.11 -1.74 -6.34
CA ALA A 465 7.51 -0.54 -5.59
C ALA A 465 7.43 0.75 -6.41
N ALA A 466 7.89 0.69 -7.67
CA ALA A 466 7.82 1.81 -8.58
C ALA A 466 6.38 2.14 -8.96
N VAL A 467 5.57 1.13 -9.28
CA VAL A 467 4.15 1.30 -9.61
C VAL A 467 3.40 1.93 -8.43
N SER A 468 3.51 1.39 -7.21
CA SER A 468 2.85 1.94 -6.02
C SER A 468 3.27 3.39 -5.74
N SER A 469 4.56 3.70 -5.91
CA SER A 469 5.07 5.06 -5.68
C SER A 469 4.59 6.05 -6.74
N MET A 470 4.55 5.63 -8.01
CA MET A 470 4.02 6.45 -9.11
C MET A 470 2.52 6.68 -8.99
N LEU A 471 1.75 5.69 -8.52
CA LEU A 471 0.31 5.85 -8.22
C LEU A 471 0.07 6.91 -7.15
N ILE A 472 0.83 6.85 -6.05
CA ILE A 472 0.76 7.86 -4.97
C ILE A 472 1.16 9.24 -5.50
N ALA A 473 2.25 9.33 -6.25
CA ALA A 473 2.69 10.59 -6.84
C ALA A 473 1.64 11.15 -7.81
N HIS A 474 1.03 10.30 -8.63
CA HIS A 474 -0.04 10.69 -9.55
C HIS A 474 -1.21 11.34 -8.82
N ARG A 475 -1.70 10.69 -7.75
CA ARG A 475 -2.80 11.23 -6.93
C ARG A 475 -2.52 12.66 -6.49
N TRP A 476 -1.37 12.88 -5.86
CA TRP A 476 -1.06 14.18 -5.28
C TRP A 476 -0.67 15.24 -6.32
N LEU A 477 -0.09 14.84 -7.46
CA LEU A 477 0.18 15.74 -8.57
C LEU A 477 -1.12 16.20 -9.26
N VAL A 478 -2.08 15.29 -9.44
CA VAL A 478 -3.43 15.63 -9.93
C VAL A 478 -4.13 16.56 -8.94
N GLU A 479 -4.04 16.26 -7.64
CA GLU A 479 -4.60 17.12 -6.59
C GLU A 479 -4.00 18.52 -6.57
N ALA A 480 -2.70 18.64 -6.84
CA ALA A 480 -1.98 19.91 -6.92
C ALA A 480 -2.23 20.67 -8.24
N GLY A 481 -3.05 20.15 -9.15
CA GLY A 481 -3.32 20.81 -10.44
C GLY A 481 -2.12 20.81 -11.40
N THR A 482 -1.23 19.82 -11.30
CA THR A 482 -0.02 19.71 -12.14
C THR A 482 -0.36 19.64 -13.64
N ASP A 483 0.55 20.13 -14.48
CA ASP A 483 0.49 20.06 -15.94
C ASP A 483 -0.02 18.69 -16.45
N PRO A 484 -1.13 18.66 -17.22
CA PRO A 484 -1.68 17.44 -17.80
C PRO A 484 -0.67 16.60 -18.59
N LYS A 485 0.33 17.19 -19.25
CA LYS A 485 1.36 16.45 -19.99
C LYS A 485 2.25 15.63 -19.06
N ARG A 486 2.64 16.19 -17.91
CA ARG A 486 3.41 15.47 -16.88
C ARG A 486 2.59 14.33 -16.29
N VAL A 487 1.33 14.58 -15.98
CA VAL A 487 0.39 13.55 -15.49
C VAL A 487 0.22 12.44 -16.53
N ALA A 488 0.12 12.76 -17.82
CA ALA A 488 0.01 11.78 -18.89
C ALA A 488 1.27 10.90 -19.00
N ARG A 489 2.48 11.48 -18.93
CA ARG A 489 3.74 10.72 -18.92
C ARG A 489 3.81 9.76 -17.74
N LEU A 490 3.39 10.21 -16.56
CA LEU A 490 3.33 9.37 -15.37
C LEU A 490 2.35 8.20 -15.52
N ARG A 491 1.16 8.45 -16.09
CA ARG A 491 0.19 7.38 -16.42
C ARG A 491 0.78 6.34 -17.38
N THR A 492 1.54 6.75 -18.38
CA THR A 492 2.25 5.81 -19.27
C THR A 492 3.24 4.95 -18.48
N GLY A 493 4.06 5.56 -17.60
CA GLY A 493 4.98 4.81 -16.74
C GLY A 493 4.29 3.79 -15.84
N ILE A 494 3.14 4.16 -15.25
CA ILE A 494 2.30 3.26 -14.45
C ILE A 494 1.79 2.07 -15.28
N ARG A 495 1.22 2.34 -16.46
CA ARG A 495 0.74 1.29 -17.39
C ARG A 495 1.85 0.35 -17.82
N ASP A 496 3.03 0.88 -18.10
CA ASP A 496 4.20 0.10 -18.52
C ASP A 496 4.74 -0.79 -17.39
N GLY A 497 4.71 -0.28 -16.14
CA GLY A 497 5.03 -1.08 -14.96
C GLY A 497 4.03 -2.22 -14.75
N TYR A 498 2.73 -1.96 -14.91
CA TYR A 498 1.72 -3.03 -14.87
C TYR A 498 1.85 -4.02 -16.04
N ALA A 499 2.20 -3.58 -17.24
CA ALA A 499 2.48 -4.47 -18.37
C ALA A 499 3.62 -5.44 -18.05
N TRP A 500 4.67 -4.94 -17.38
CA TRP A 500 5.75 -5.78 -16.88
C TRP A 500 5.27 -6.76 -15.81
N LEU A 501 4.48 -6.31 -14.82
CA LEU A 501 3.93 -7.18 -13.77
C LEU A 501 2.98 -8.24 -14.33
N GLN A 502 2.16 -7.92 -15.35
CA GLN A 502 1.30 -8.88 -16.02
C GLN A 502 2.11 -9.95 -16.75
N ARG A 503 3.16 -9.54 -17.48
CA ARG A 503 4.02 -10.48 -18.22
C ARG A 503 4.78 -11.43 -17.30
N HIS A 504 5.14 -10.96 -16.11
CA HIS A 504 5.92 -11.70 -15.12
C HIS A 504 5.10 -12.06 -13.88
N HIS A 505 3.78 -12.21 -14.06
CA HIS A 505 2.85 -12.44 -12.95
C HIS A 505 3.18 -13.74 -12.22
N THR A 506 3.48 -13.63 -10.93
CA THR A 506 3.65 -14.78 -10.04
C THR A 506 3.44 -14.35 -8.59
N MET A 507 2.73 -15.17 -7.83
CA MET A 507 2.57 -15.01 -6.37
C MET A 507 3.61 -15.80 -5.57
N ARG A 508 4.46 -16.57 -6.25
CA ARG A 508 5.33 -17.55 -5.59
C ARG A 508 6.66 -16.97 -5.17
N HIS A 509 7.25 -16.12 -6.01
CA HIS A 509 8.61 -15.64 -5.81
C HIS A 509 8.84 -14.30 -6.49
N ASN A 510 9.93 -13.63 -6.11
CA ASN A 510 10.32 -12.32 -6.60
C ASN A 510 10.97 -12.39 -7.98
N TRP A 511 10.20 -12.73 -9.03
CA TRP A 511 10.71 -12.98 -10.38
C TRP A 511 11.78 -11.96 -10.83
N PRO A 512 12.93 -12.40 -11.38
CA PRO A 512 13.33 -13.79 -11.67
C PRO A 512 13.98 -14.51 -10.47
N TYR A 513 14.06 -13.88 -9.30
CA TYR A 513 14.68 -14.43 -8.10
C TYR A 513 13.70 -15.28 -7.29
N HIS A 514 14.25 -16.24 -6.53
CA HIS A 514 13.48 -17.10 -5.63
C HIS A 514 13.46 -16.63 -4.16
N GLY A 515 14.22 -15.57 -3.83
CA GLY A 515 14.30 -15.01 -2.48
C GLY A 515 13.18 -14.02 -2.14
N TRP A 516 13.07 -13.70 -0.84
CA TRP A 516 12.19 -12.66 -0.29
C TRP A 516 10.69 -12.74 -0.69
N PRO A 517 10.06 -13.93 -0.64
CA PRO A 517 8.71 -14.09 -1.18
C PRO A 517 7.65 -13.26 -0.45
N TYR A 518 7.76 -13.08 0.87
CA TYR A 518 6.78 -12.30 1.64
C TYR A 518 6.87 -10.79 1.35
N TYR A 519 8.09 -10.29 1.15
CA TYR A 519 8.32 -8.91 0.73
C TYR A 519 7.83 -8.66 -0.70
N HIS A 520 8.02 -9.65 -1.59
CA HIS A 520 7.47 -9.64 -2.94
C HIS A 520 5.95 -9.52 -2.94
N LEU A 521 5.26 -10.41 -2.20
CA LEU A 521 3.81 -10.37 -2.08
C LEU A 521 3.32 -9.03 -1.53
N TYR A 522 3.90 -8.53 -0.44
CA TYR A 522 3.52 -7.22 0.08
C TYR A 522 3.79 -6.08 -0.91
N SER A 523 4.87 -6.17 -1.69
CA SER A 523 5.15 -5.20 -2.77
C SER A 523 4.09 -5.22 -3.86
N LEU A 524 3.63 -6.40 -4.28
CA LEU A 524 2.52 -6.55 -5.22
C LEU A 524 1.19 -6.03 -4.64
N GLU A 525 0.89 -6.32 -3.36
CA GLU A 525 -0.32 -5.83 -2.70
C GLU A 525 -0.39 -4.31 -2.79
N LYS A 526 0.67 -3.59 -2.42
CA LYS A 526 0.71 -2.11 -2.55
C LYS A 526 0.41 -1.64 -3.97
N ALA A 527 1.05 -2.27 -4.97
CA ALA A 527 0.89 -1.87 -6.37
C ALA A 527 -0.53 -2.10 -6.89
N PHE A 528 -1.15 -3.24 -6.55
CA PHE A 528 -2.50 -3.55 -7.01
C PHE A 528 -3.58 -2.86 -6.18
N GLU A 529 -3.39 -2.77 -4.87
CA GLU A 529 -4.36 -2.18 -3.95
C GLU A 529 -4.50 -0.67 -4.14
N ILE A 530 -3.39 0.07 -4.17
CA ILE A 530 -3.40 1.53 -4.40
C ILE A 530 -3.94 1.83 -5.80
N GLY A 531 -3.65 0.98 -6.78
CA GLY A 531 -4.16 1.12 -8.13
C GLY A 531 -5.60 0.66 -8.32
N GLU A 532 -6.26 0.16 -7.27
CA GLU A 532 -7.62 -0.40 -7.33
C GLU A 532 -7.77 -1.42 -8.46
N VAL A 533 -6.77 -2.31 -8.60
CA VAL A 533 -6.76 -3.41 -9.57
C VAL A 533 -7.40 -4.62 -8.92
N ALA A 534 -8.47 -5.15 -9.53
CA ALA A 534 -9.08 -6.41 -9.11
C ALA A 534 -8.42 -7.61 -9.81
N ARG A 535 -8.20 -7.50 -11.13
CA ARG A 535 -7.55 -8.54 -11.93
C ARG A 535 -6.53 -7.96 -12.89
N ILE A 536 -5.47 -8.72 -13.15
CA ILE A 536 -4.43 -8.36 -14.12
C ILE A 536 -4.11 -9.56 -15.02
N GLY A 537 -4.14 -9.39 -16.34
CA GLY A 537 -3.95 -10.51 -17.28
C GLY A 537 -4.99 -11.63 -17.13
N GLY A 538 -6.14 -11.36 -16.52
CA GLY A 538 -7.13 -12.38 -16.17
C GLY A 538 -6.86 -13.10 -14.84
N HIS A 539 -5.82 -12.73 -14.09
CA HIS A 539 -5.49 -13.28 -12.78
C HIS A 539 -6.15 -12.52 -11.63
N ASP A 540 -6.75 -13.25 -10.69
CA ASP A 540 -7.18 -12.69 -9.40
C ASP A 540 -5.98 -12.67 -8.46
N TRP A 541 -5.24 -11.55 -8.48
CA TRP A 541 -3.96 -11.48 -7.80
C TRP A 541 -4.08 -11.72 -6.29
N TRP A 542 -5.17 -11.24 -5.66
CA TRP A 542 -5.35 -11.37 -4.22
C TRP A 542 -5.74 -12.80 -3.87
N ALA A 543 -6.71 -13.39 -4.58
CA ALA A 543 -7.12 -14.77 -4.30
C ALA A 543 -5.98 -15.77 -4.55
N GLU A 544 -5.20 -15.56 -5.62
CA GLU A 544 -4.01 -16.37 -5.90
C GLU A 544 -2.94 -16.24 -4.81
N GLY A 545 -2.63 -15.01 -4.38
CA GLY A 545 -1.64 -14.77 -3.32
C GLY A 545 -2.10 -15.23 -1.93
N ALA A 546 -3.40 -15.11 -1.63
CA ALA A 546 -3.99 -15.59 -0.39
C ALA A 546 -3.89 -17.12 -0.30
N ARG A 547 -4.22 -17.83 -1.39
CA ARG A 547 -4.01 -19.28 -1.48
C ARG A 547 -2.54 -19.63 -1.29
N GLU A 548 -1.62 -18.94 -1.96
CA GLU A 548 -0.19 -19.17 -1.80
C GLU A 548 0.30 -18.98 -0.36
N LEU A 549 -0.22 -17.99 0.37
CA LEU A 549 0.12 -17.79 1.79
C LEU A 549 -0.52 -18.85 2.69
N LEU A 550 -1.80 -19.18 2.52
CA LEU A 550 -2.43 -20.28 3.27
C LEU A 550 -1.68 -21.60 3.06
N LEU A 551 -1.20 -21.82 1.84
CA LEU A 551 -0.31 -22.93 1.51
C LEU A 551 1.01 -22.88 2.28
N ARG A 552 1.60 -21.71 2.51
CA ARG A 552 2.87 -21.56 3.25
C ARG A 552 2.72 -21.45 4.77
N GLU A 553 1.50 -21.34 5.29
CA GLU A 553 1.26 -21.18 6.72
C GLU A 553 1.72 -22.42 7.50
N ASP A 554 2.50 -22.18 8.55
CA ASP A 554 2.71 -23.13 9.65
C ASP A 554 1.58 -22.90 10.67
N THR A 555 0.53 -23.72 10.61
CA THR A 555 -0.67 -23.58 11.45
C THR A 555 -0.41 -23.92 12.91
N ALA A 556 0.59 -24.77 13.18
CA ALA A 556 1.01 -25.12 14.54
C ALA A 556 1.61 -23.90 15.22
N ARG A 557 2.58 -23.24 14.58
CA ARG A 557 3.20 -22.00 15.06
C ARG A 557 2.33 -20.77 14.81
N GLY A 558 1.33 -20.85 13.95
CA GLY A 558 0.44 -19.75 13.57
C GLY A 558 1.17 -18.64 12.83
N GLY A 559 1.87 -18.92 11.73
CA GLY A 559 2.49 -17.87 10.94
C GLY A 559 3.38 -18.35 9.81
N TRP A 560 4.26 -17.46 9.34
CA TRP A 560 5.11 -17.69 8.17
C TRP A 560 6.57 -17.41 8.54
N GLY A 561 7.33 -18.43 8.94
CA GLY A 561 8.75 -18.25 9.28
C GLY A 561 8.96 -17.35 10.50
N THR A 562 9.64 -16.21 10.31
CA THR A 562 9.91 -15.21 11.36
C THR A 562 8.71 -14.29 11.60
N GLU A 563 8.77 -13.45 12.61
CA GLU A 563 7.74 -12.45 12.92
C GLU A 563 7.66 -11.38 11.83
N ILE A 564 8.78 -11.06 11.19
CA ILE A 564 8.86 -10.14 10.05
C ILE A 564 8.17 -10.73 8.81
N HIS A 565 8.46 -11.99 8.51
CA HIS A 565 7.78 -12.70 7.42
C HIS A 565 6.28 -12.85 7.69
N THR A 566 5.91 -13.16 8.95
CA THR A 566 4.52 -13.24 9.39
C THR A 566 3.81 -11.90 9.24
N ALA A 567 4.45 -10.79 9.66
CA ALA A 567 3.90 -9.45 9.52
C ALA A 567 3.66 -9.10 8.04
N LEU A 568 4.62 -9.36 7.14
CA LEU A 568 4.46 -9.10 5.71
C LEU A 568 3.33 -9.94 5.07
N ALA A 569 3.21 -11.21 5.46
CA ALA A 569 2.12 -12.08 5.00
C ALA A 569 0.75 -11.56 5.49
N VAL A 570 0.64 -11.17 6.76
CA VAL A 570 -0.56 -10.55 7.32
C VAL A 570 -0.92 -9.27 6.56
N LEU A 571 0.05 -8.39 6.27
CA LEU A 571 -0.21 -7.16 5.52
C LEU A 571 -0.75 -7.43 4.10
N PHE A 572 -0.28 -8.47 3.43
CA PHE A 572 -0.85 -8.92 2.16
C PHE A 572 -2.30 -9.40 2.33
N LEU A 573 -2.52 -10.36 3.24
CA LEU A 573 -3.83 -11.00 3.45
C LEU A 573 -4.90 -9.98 3.85
N THR A 574 -4.50 -9.02 4.67
CA THR A 574 -5.37 -7.95 5.18
C THR A 574 -5.60 -6.82 4.18
N ARG A 575 -4.97 -6.86 2.99
CA ARG A 575 -4.98 -5.79 1.98
C ARG A 575 -4.65 -4.44 2.63
N ALA A 576 -3.52 -4.39 3.33
CA ALA A 576 -3.19 -3.33 4.29
C ALA A 576 -3.11 -1.93 3.66
N SER A 577 -2.86 -1.83 2.36
CA SER A 577 -2.71 -0.58 1.62
C SER A 577 -4.04 -0.05 1.06
N ALA A 578 -5.17 -0.70 1.39
CA ALA A 578 -6.50 -0.22 1.04
C ALA A 578 -6.73 1.19 1.61
N GLU A 579 -7.24 2.08 0.77
CA GLU A 579 -7.48 3.47 1.18
C GLU A 579 -8.70 3.57 2.12
N PRO A 580 -8.58 4.29 3.25
CA PRO A 580 -9.71 4.52 4.12
C PRO A 580 -10.63 5.62 3.63
N GLU A 581 -11.93 5.46 3.89
CA GLU A 581 -12.91 6.52 3.83
C GLU A 581 -12.76 7.40 5.07
N LEU A 582 -12.65 8.72 4.87
CA LEU A 582 -12.75 9.70 5.95
C LEU A 582 -14.18 9.68 6.50
N GLU A 583 -14.31 9.32 7.77
CA GLU A 583 -15.55 9.49 8.51
C GLU A 583 -15.57 10.89 9.11
N ILE A 584 -16.64 11.63 8.82
CA ILE A 584 -16.95 12.87 9.52
C ILE A 584 -17.89 12.41 10.62
N ASP A 585 -17.33 12.07 11.79
CA ASP A 585 -18.10 11.57 12.93
C ASP A 585 -18.95 12.71 13.50
N PRO A 586 -20.29 12.58 13.59
CA PRO A 586 -21.15 13.55 14.28
C PRO A 586 -21.00 13.55 15.81
N ILE A 587 -20.04 12.82 16.38
CA ILE A 587 -19.93 12.61 17.82
C ILE A 587 -18.52 12.98 18.32
N GLU A 588 -18.27 14.28 18.41
CA GLU A 588 -17.54 14.84 19.57
C GLU A 588 -18.51 15.74 20.35
N ARG A 589 -19.36 15.11 21.18
CA ARG A 589 -20.09 15.78 22.26
C ARG A 589 -19.13 15.99 23.43
N ALA A 590 -18.36 17.08 23.41
CA ALA A 590 -17.85 17.69 24.63
C ALA A 590 -17.30 19.11 24.37
N ARG A 591 -18.01 20.12 24.89
CA ARG A 591 -17.47 21.40 25.41
C ARG A 591 -17.41 22.68 24.58
N THR A 592 -18.00 22.77 23.39
CA THR A 592 -18.06 24.08 22.72
C THR A 592 -19.48 24.44 22.32
N GLY A 593 -19.91 25.64 22.71
CA GLY A 593 -21.13 26.25 22.16
C GLY A 593 -20.98 26.35 20.64
N GLY A 594 -22.09 26.24 19.90
CA GLY A 594 -22.07 26.35 18.44
C GLY A 594 -21.35 27.63 18.00
N GLY A 595 -20.51 27.52 16.96
CA GLY A 595 -19.77 28.64 16.37
C GLY A 595 -18.35 28.86 16.91
N GLU A 596 -17.89 28.11 17.92
CA GLU A 596 -16.50 28.22 18.38
C GLU A 596 -15.53 27.62 17.34
N GLN A 597 -14.53 28.41 16.95
CA GLN A 597 -13.52 28.06 15.96
C GLN A 597 -12.20 27.68 16.64
N SER A 598 -11.58 26.59 16.20
CA SER A 598 -10.32 26.12 16.81
C SER A 598 -9.14 27.04 16.45
N PRO A 599 -8.36 27.53 17.44
CA PRO A 599 -7.18 28.36 17.17
C PRO A 599 -6.11 27.63 16.34
N ASP A 600 -5.98 26.31 16.52
CA ASP A 600 -4.98 25.49 15.83
C ASP A 600 -5.46 25.00 14.44
N ALA A 601 -6.74 25.19 14.12
CA ALA A 601 -7.35 24.76 12.87
C ALA A 601 -8.34 25.81 12.35
N PRO A 602 -7.86 26.79 11.54
CA PRO A 602 -8.65 27.94 11.11
C PRO A 602 -9.83 27.61 10.18
N ASP A 603 -10.00 26.35 9.77
CA ASP A 603 -11.18 25.90 9.01
C ASP A 603 -12.08 24.94 9.82
N ALA A 604 -11.83 24.78 11.12
CA ALA A 604 -12.60 23.91 12.00
C ALA A 604 -13.61 24.72 12.82
N VAL A 605 -14.89 24.34 12.75
CA VAL A 605 -15.97 25.04 13.43
C VAL A 605 -16.90 24.08 14.17
N ALA A 606 -17.31 24.44 15.37
CA ALA A 606 -18.29 23.68 16.15
C ALA A 606 -19.72 23.86 15.60
N ILE A 607 -20.37 22.75 15.26
CA ILE A 607 -21.75 22.72 14.75
C ILE A 607 -22.64 21.97 15.73
N ASP A 608 -23.72 22.65 16.16
CA ASP A 608 -24.66 22.07 17.11
C ASP A 608 -25.30 20.77 16.59
N GLY A 609 -25.34 19.76 17.45
CA GLY A 609 -25.77 18.40 17.13
C GLY A 609 -24.85 17.61 16.19
N VAL A 610 -23.67 18.13 15.84
CA VAL A 610 -22.70 17.48 14.94
C VAL A 610 -21.28 17.45 15.51
N GLY A 611 -20.87 18.44 16.31
CA GLY A 611 -19.51 18.55 16.82
C GLY A 611 -18.59 19.39 15.92
N ILE A 612 -17.28 19.23 16.06
CA ILE A 612 -16.29 20.02 15.32
C ILE A 612 -16.19 19.51 13.87
N VAL A 613 -16.40 20.41 12.92
CA VAL A 613 -16.36 20.12 11.49
C VAL A 613 -15.24 20.92 10.84
N ARG A 614 -14.28 20.22 10.21
CA ARG A 614 -13.32 20.87 9.29
C ARG A 614 -13.96 21.10 7.94
N VAL A 615 -14.18 22.36 7.59
CA VAL A 615 -14.87 22.76 6.37
C VAL A 615 -14.15 22.27 5.12
N SER A 616 -12.82 22.33 5.08
CA SER A 616 -12.05 21.83 3.93
C SER A 616 -12.22 20.32 3.71
N GLU A 617 -12.32 19.55 4.79
CA GLU A 617 -12.52 18.10 4.72
C GLU A 617 -13.94 17.75 4.33
N LEU A 618 -14.92 18.48 4.85
CA LEU A 618 -16.30 18.32 4.45
C LEU A 618 -16.48 18.60 2.95
N ILE A 619 -15.83 19.63 2.41
CA ILE A 619 -15.78 19.91 0.97
C ILE A 619 -15.16 18.73 0.22
N ALA A 620 -14.01 18.20 0.67
CA ALA A 620 -13.37 17.05 0.04
C ALA A 620 -14.26 15.79 0.10
N ALA A 621 -14.97 15.58 1.21
CA ALA A 621 -15.87 14.46 1.43
C ALA A 621 -17.15 14.52 0.58
N LEU A 622 -17.43 15.63 -0.10
CA LEU A 622 -18.49 15.69 -1.11
C LEU A 622 -18.24 14.75 -2.29
N GLU A 623 -16.97 14.37 -2.53
CA GLU A 623 -16.54 13.39 -3.54
C GLU A 623 -16.85 11.93 -3.15
N THR A 624 -17.90 11.70 -2.36
CA THR A 624 -18.40 10.35 -2.09
C THR A 624 -19.19 9.81 -3.28
N ARG A 625 -19.37 8.50 -3.41
CA ARG A 625 -20.24 7.90 -4.44
C ARG A 625 -21.69 7.83 -4.00
N ASP A 626 -21.95 7.91 -2.71
CA ASP A 626 -23.27 7.81 -2.13
C ASP A 626 -24.01 9.15 -2.27
N ARG A 627 -25.07 9.16 -3.11
CA ARG A 627 -25.88 10.35 -3.36
C ARG A 627 -26.55 10.89 -2.09
N ARG A 628 -26.97 10.01 -1.17
CA ARG A 628 -27.63 10.43 0.08
C ARG A 628 -26.63 11.09 1.01
N LYS A 629 -25.48 10.45 1.24
CA LYS A 629 -24.39 11.04 2.04
C LYS A 629 -23.88 12.35 1.45
N ARG A 630 -23.74 12.46 0.12
CA ARG A 630 -23.36 13.73 -0.53
C ARG A 630 -24.39 14.82 -0.24
N ALA A 631 -25.68 14.52 -0.35
CA ALA A 631 -26.73 15.50 -0.06
C ALA A 631 -26.72 15.96 1.41
N GLU A 632 -26.52 15.03 2.34
CA GLU A 632 -26.36 15.34 3.78
C GLU A 632 -25.14 16.23 4.03
N ARG A 633 -23.99 15.88 3.45
CA ARG A 633 -22.74 16.65 3.57
C ARG A 633 -22.86 18.05 2.94
N LEU A 634 -23.60 18.20 1.85
CA LEU A 634 -23.89 19.51 1.27
C LEU A 634 -24.70 20.40 2.22
N LYS A 635 -25.69 19.84 2.94
CA LYS A 635 -26.45 20.58 3.97
C LYS A 635 -25.57 20.93 5.17
N LEU A 636 -24.75 19.99 5.62
CA LEU A 636 -23.80 20.25 6.71
C LEU A 636 -22.80 21.34 6.31
N LEU A 637 -22.38 21.37 5.04
CA LEU A 637 -21.43 22.38 4.55
C LEU A 637 -22.06 23.78 4.58
N GLU A 638 -23.36 23.92 4.31
CA GLU A 638 -24.03 25.22 4.44
C GLU A 638 -23.98 25.74 5.87
N ARG A 639 -24.28 24.87 6.84
CA ARG A 639 -24.22 25.20 8.28
C ARG A 639 -22.79 25.50 8.71
N ALA A 640 -21.82 24.64 8.37
CA ALA A 640 -20.43 24.86 8.74
C ALA A 640 -19.85 26.14 8.11
N TRP A 641 -20.25 26.45 6.88
CA TRP A 641 -19.81 27.66 6.20
C TRP A 641 -20.43 28.94 6.78
N SER A 642 -21.65 28.89 7.34
CA SER A 642 -22.25 30.06 7.99
C SER A 642 -21.52 30.43 9.28
N GLU A 643 -21.10 29.43 10.05
CA GLU A 643 -20.38 29.61 11.30
C GLU A 643 -18.89 29.96 11.13
N LEU A 644 -18.26 29.55 10.02
CA LEU A 644 -16.84 29.82 9.78
C LEU A 644 -16.55 31.32 9.57
N ASP A 645 -15.58 31.86 10.33
CA ASP A 645 -15.13 33.26 10.20
C ASP A 645 -14.76 33.56 8.75
N ARG A 646 -15.31 34.65 8.23
CA ARG A 646 -15.11 35.13 6.87
C ARG A 646 -13.65 35.41 6.54
N LEU A 647 -12.87 35.87 7.52
CA LEU A 647 -11.44 36.12 7.34
C LEU A 647 -10.62 34.82 7.22
N GLU A 648 -11.18 33.71 7.69
CA GLU A 648 -10.53 32.39 7.66
C GLU A 648 -11.05 31.50 6.52
N ARG A 649 -12.20 31.81 5.92
CA ARG A 649 -12.73 31.12 4.71
C ARG A 649 -11.72 30.99 3.55
N PRO A 650 -10.79 31.94 3.28
CA PRO A 650 -9.76 31.74 2.27
C PRO A 650 -8.91 30.48 2.46
N VAL A 651 -8.74 29.97 3.69
CA VAL A 651 -8.05 28.70 3.98
C VAL A 651 -8.70 27.51 3.26
N CYS A 652 -10.02 27.58 3.00
CA CYS A 652 -10.76 26.54 2.27
C CYS A 652 -10.55 26.59 0.74
N THR A 653 -9.89 27.62 0.20
CA THR A 653 -9.74 27.83 -1.26
C THR A 653 -9.14 26.62 -1.98
N PRO A 654 -8.09 25.93 -1.47
CA PRO A 654 -7.57 24.74 -2.12
C PRO A 654 -8.60 23.60 -2.23
N ALA A 655 -9.43 23.40 -1.20
CA ALA A 655 -10.50 22.39 -1.24
C ALA A 655 -11.59 22.77 -2.24
N LEU A 656 -11.98 24.05 -2.28
CA LEU A 656 -12.97 24.56 -3.22
C LEU A 656 -12.47 24.51 -4.67
N ALA A 657 -11.20 24.86 -4.92
CA ALA A 657 -10.57 24.77 -6.22
C ALA A 657 -10.61 23.33 -6.75
N ARG A 658 -10.32 22.33 -5.90
CA ARG A 658 -10.48 20.91 -6.26
C ARG A 658 -11.93 20.53 -6.57
N ALA A 659 -12.87 21.07 -5.81
CA ALA A 659 -14.29 20.80 -6.00
C ALA A 659 -14.87 21.43 -7.28
N LEU A 660 -14.21 22.43 -7.88
CA LEU A 660 -14.56 22.92 -9.23
C LEU A 660 -14.35 21.86 -10.32
N ASP A 661 -13.40 20.94 -10.11
CA ASP A 661 -13.10 19.83 -11.01
C ASP A 661 -13.90 18.55 -10.69
N SER A 662 -14.87 18.64 -9.77
CA SER A 662 -15.70 17.50 -9.35
C SER A 662 -16.42 16.85 -10.53
N SER A 663 -16.61 15.53 -10.48
CA SER A 663 -17.50 14.83 -11.41
C SER A 663 -18.98 15.20 -11.19
N TYR A 664 -19.34 15.66 -10.00
CA TYR A 664 -20.73 15.96 -9.61
C TYR A 664 -21.08 17.43 -9.82
N ARG A 665 -22.15 17.69 -10.58
CA ARG A 665 -22.56 19.05 -10.97
C ARG A 665 -22.92 19.91 -9.76
N GLU A 666 -23.60 19.32 -8.78
CA GLU A 666 -24.01 19.99 -7.54
C GLU A 666 -22.82 20.45 -6.70
N VAL A 667 -21.74 19.66 -6.69
CA VAL A 667 -20.49 19.99 -5.98
C VAL A 667 -19.79 21.15 -6.68
N ARG A 668 -19.63 21.08 -8.01
CA ARG A 668 -19.03 22.18 -8.80
C ARG A 668 -19.78 23.51 -8.60
N ARG A 669 -21.11 23.45 -8.65
CA ARG A 669 -21.97 24.64 -8.45
C ARG A 669 -21.78 25.24 -7.05
N ARG A 670 -21.77 24.40 -6.01
CA ARG A 670 -21.56 24.86 -4.64
C ARG A 670 -20.16 25.45 -4.46
N ALA A 671 -19.12 24.78 -4.95
CA ALA A 671 -17.75 25.26 -4.87
C ALA A 671 -17.58 26.65 -5.51
N ARG A 672 -18.18 26.87 -6.69
CA ARG A 672 -18.13 28.18 -7.37
C ARG A 672 -18.79 29.29 -6.54
N ALA A 673 -19.96 29.01 -5.97
CA ALA A 673 -20.67 29.98 -5.14
C ALA A 673 -19.89 30.34 -3.86
N LEU A 674 -19.24 29.36 -3.22
CA LEU A 674 -18.43 29.62 -2.02
C LEU A 674 -17.13 30.36 -2.37
N LEU A 675 -16.47 30.04 -3.49
CA LEU A 675 -15.30 30.79 -3.97
C LEU A 675 -15.62 32.24 -4.27
N GLU A 676 -16.77 32.53 -4.86
CA GLU A 676 -17.20 33.91 -5.11
C GLU A 676 -17.38 34.72 -3.81
N GLN A 677 -17.77 34.07 -2.71
CA GLN A 677 -17.81 34.74 -1.40
C GLN A 677 -16.41 35.02 -0.83
N VAL A 678 -15.46 34.10 -1.06
CA VAL A 678 -14.06 34.20 -0.60
C VAL A 678 -13.32 35.28 -1.38
N VAL A 679 -13.33 35.19 -2.70
CA VAL A 679 -12.60 36.09 -3.59
C VAL A 679 -13.30 37.46 -3.69
N GLY A 680 -14.63 37.46 -3.59
CA GLY A 680 -15.48 38.64 -3.74
C GLY A 680 -16.02 38.84 -5.16
N GLU A 681 -15.59 38.01 -6.09
CA GLU A 681 -15.97 38.03 -7.51
C GLU A 681 -15.95 36.62 -8.10
N ARG A 682 -16.47 36.49 -9.32
CA ARG A 682 -16.61 35.20 -9.99
C ARG A 682 -15.25 34.66 -10.43
N VAL A 683 -14.87 33.51 -9.87
CA VAL A 683 -13.66 32.80 -10.27
C VAL A 683 -13.93 31.93 -11.51
N ALA A 684 -13.05 32.03 -12.52
CA ALA A 684 -13.19 31.29 -13.78
C ALA A 684 -13.01 29.77 -13.58
N ASP A 685 -11.87 29.38 -13.02
CA ASP A 685 -11.42 27.99 -12.88
C ASP A 685 -10.58 27.77 -11.61
N ALA A 686 -10.13 26.52 -11.42
CA ALA A 686 -9.31 26.13 -10.26
C ALA A 686 -7.94 26.82 -10.23
N GLN A 687 -7.36 27.17 -11.39
CA GLN A 687 -6.06 27.83 -11.45
C GLN A 687 -6.16 29.28 -10.96
N ALA A 688 -7.19 30.01 -11.39
CA ALA A 688 -7.49 31.35 -10.88
C ALA A 688 -7.73 31.34 -9.36
N ALA A 689 -8.45 30.33 -8.84
CA ALA A 689 -8.66 30.17 -7.40
C ALA A 689 -7.34 29.98 -6.64
N MET A 690 -6.44 29.12 -7.15
CA MET A 690 -5.14 28.87 -6.52
C MET A 690 -4.18 30.07 -6.61
N ALA A 691 -4.24 30.84 -7.71
CA ALA A 691 -3.48 32.08 -7.84
C ALA A 691 -3.92 33.13 -6.81
N PHE A 692 -5.23 33.29 -6.61
CA PHE A 692 -5.77 34.11 -5.53
C PHE A 692 -5.26 33.62 -4.16
N PHE A 693 -5.35 32.31 -3.88
CA PHE A 693 -4.93 31.76 -2.59
C PHE A 693 -3.45 32.00 -2.29
N ALA A 694 -2.58 31.84 -3.30
CA ALA A 694 -1.15 32.11 -3.13
C ALA A 694 -0.88 33.57 -2.75
N ARG A 695 -1.56 34.52 -3.40
CA ARG A 695 -1.47 35.95 -3.06
C ARG A 695 -2.02 36.22 -1.66
N TRP A 696 -3.18 35.64 -1.31
CA TRP A 696 -3.77 35.77 0.02
C TRP A 696 -2.82 35.25 1.11
N GLN A 697 -2.20 34.08 0.90
CA GLN A 697 -1.26 33.48 1.85
C GLN A 697 -0.03 34.37 2.07
N GLN A 698 0.50 34.99 1.01
CA GLN A 698 1.60 35.95 1.13
C GLN A 698 1.23 37.14 2.04
N LEU A 699 0.05 37.72 1.85
CA LEU A 699 -0.43 38.85 2.67
C LEU A 699 -0.67 38.42 4.12
N HIS A 700 -1.22 37.22 4.30
CA HIS A 700 -1.44 36.62 5.61
C HIS A 700 -0.13 36.43 6.38
N GLU A 701 0.90 35.87 5.73
CA GLU A 701 2.23 35.66 6.33
C GLU A 701 2.91 36.99 6.74
N ILE A 702 2.73 38.05 5.95
CA ILE A 702 3.22 39.40 6.31
C ILE A 702 2.57 39.86 7.62
N GLY A 703 1.24 39.71 7.72
CA GLY A 703 0.48 40.07 8.92
C GLY A 703 0.88 39.26 10.15
N GLU A 704 1.04 37.94 10.01
CA GLU A 704 1.47 37.04 11.09
C GLU A 704 2.87 37.38 11.61
N LYS A 705 3.81 37.67 10.70
CA LYS A 705 5.17 38.08 11.06
C LYS A 705 5.26 39.52 11.56
N ARG A 706 4.16 40.29 11.45
CA ARG A 706 4.10 41.73 11.74
C ARG A 706 5.20 42.51 11.00
N ASP A 707 5.48 42.12 9.75
CA ASP A 707 6.54 42.71 8.95
C ASP A 707 6.17 44.14 8.51
N ARG A 708 6.75 45.13 9.21
CA ARG A 708 6.51 46.55 8.95
C ARG A 708 7.15 47.04 7.65
N THR A 709 8.15 46.33 7.11
CA THR A 709 8.81 46.73 5.86
C THR A 709 7.89 46.55 4.64
N ALA A 710 6.91 45.64 4.76
CA ALA A 710 5.94 45.33 3.73
C ALA A 710 4.68 46.22 3.75
N ILE A 711 4.59 47.24 4.61
CA ILE A 711 3.44 48.16 4.68
C ILE A 711 3.12 48.80 3.31
N PRO A 712 4.07 49.30 2.51
CA PRO A 712 3.76 49.84 1.18
C PRO A 712 3.09 48.82 0.26
N THR A 713 3.54 47.56 0.31
CA THR A 713 2.96 46.45 -0.45
C THR A 713 1.52 46.18 -0.03
N LEU A 714 1.24 46.13 1.28
CA LEU A 714 -0.12 45.92 1.79
C LEU A 714 -1.07 47.06 1.39
N ARG A 715 -0.62 48.32 1.47
CA ARG A 715 -1.41 49.48 1.04
C ARG A 715 -1.72 49.47 -0.45
N ALA A 716 -0.76 49.03 -1.28
CA ALA A 716 -0.96 48.90 -2.72
C ALA A 716 -2.08 47.89 -3.09
N VAL A 717 -2.36 46.90 -2.23
CA VAL A 717 -3.44 45.93 -2.45
C VAL A 717 -4.83 46.52 -2.17
N LEU A 718 -4.97 47.58 -1.38
CA LEU A 718 -6.28 48.19 -1.06
C LEU A 718 -6.90 49.00 -2.23
N ARG A 719 -6.28 48.97 -3.41
CA ARG A 719 -6.79 49.64 -4.62
C ARG A 719 -8.06 48.96 -5.14
N PRO A 720 -9.02 49.71 -5.73
CA PRO A 720 -10.33 49.17 -6.12
C PRO A 720 -10.32 48.02 -7.16
N ASP A 721 -9.24 47.87 -7.92
CA ASP A 721 -9.03 46.85 -8.96
C ASP A 721 -8.65 45.48 -8.39
N GLU A 722 -8.23 45.41 -7.13
CA GLU A 722 -7.89 44.15 -6.48
C GLU A 722 -9.13 43.42 -5.94
N PRO A 723 -9.15 42.07 -6.00
CA PRO A 723 -10.24 41.27 -5.46
C PRO A 723 -10.51 41.60 -3.99
N LEU A 724 -11.80 41.76 -3.64
CA LEU A 724 -12.21 42.14 -2.27
C LEU A 724 -11.63 41.21 -1.20
N GLY A 725 -11.48 39.92 -1.49
CA GLY A 725 -10.84 38.96 -0.59
C GLY A 725 -9.39 39.32 -0.23
N LEU A 726 -8.61 39.82 -1.19
CA LEU A 726 -7.23 40.27 -0.94
C LEU A 726 -7.22 41.59 -0.17
N ARG A 727 -8.16 42.49 -0.46
CA ARG A 727 -8.29 43.77 0.24
C ARG A 727 -8.63 43.59 1.72
N ARG A 728 -9.52 42.64 2.04
CA ARG A 728 -9.84 42.26 3.43
C ARG A 728 -8.59 41.75 4.16
N GLU A 729 -7.78 40.90 3.53
CA GLU A 729 -6.55 40.39 4.16
C GLU A 729 -5.48 41.46 4.32
N ALA A 730 -5.26 42.30 3.31
CA ALA A 730 -4.32 43.39 3.38
C ALA A 730 -4.68 44.37 4.51
N ALA A 731 -5.97 44.69 4.65
CA ALA A 731 -6.48 45.49 5.76
C ALA A 731 -6.18 44.83 7.11
N ARG A 732 -6.47 43.53 7.26
CA ARG A 732 -6.15 42.78 8.48
C ARG A 732 -4.65 42.77 8.81
N ALA A 733 -3.80 42.55 7.82
CA ALA A 733 -2.35 42.55 7.97
C ALA A 733 -1.81 43.94 8.39
N LEU A 734 -2.39 45.02 7.85
CA LEU A 734 -2.06 46.40 8.25
C LEU A 734 -2.40 46.66 9.73
N VAL A 735 -3.53 46.14 10.21
CA VAL A 735 -3.87 46.22 11.64
C VAL A 735 -2.87 45.44 12.49
N ARG A 736 -2.49 44.20 12.11
CA ARG A 736 -1.52 43.38 12.84
C ARG A 736 -0.12 43.99 12.91
N THR A 737 0.28 44.74 11.88
CA THR A 737 1.57 45.47 11.85
C THR A 737 1.54 46.79 12.62
N GLY A 738 0.36 47.25 13.06
CA GLY A 738 0.20 48.53 13.76
C GLY A 738 0.43 49.74 12.85
N ALA A 739 0.07 49.63 11.57
CA ALA A 739 0.31 50.66 10.56
C ALA A 739 -0.72 51.79 10.62
N SER A 740 -0.62 52.69 11.61
CA SER A 740 -1.55 53.83 11.75
C SER A 740 -1.63 54.71 10.50
N SER A 741 -0.57 54.75 9.69
CA SER A 741 -0.54 55.48 8.41
C SER A 741 -1.49 54.93 7.34
N ALA A 742 -2.04 53.73 7.53
CA ALA A 742 -3.02 53.11 6.64
C ALA A 742 -4.48 53.45 6.99
N MET A 743 -4.70 54.28 8.03
CA MET A 743 -6.04 54.68 8.45
C MET A 743 -6.88 55.30 7.31
N PRO A 744 -6.34 56.19 6.44
CA PRO A 744 -7.10 56.69 5.29
C PRO A 744 -7.56 55.58 4.33
N ASP A 745 -6.69 54.61 4.05
CA ASP A 745 -7.01 53.52 3.11
C ASP A 745 -8.16 52.65 3.66
N LEU A 746 -8.17 52.40 4.98
CA LEU A 746 -9.24 51.66 5.65
C LEU A 746 -10.56 52.44 5.72
N ILE A 747 -10.50 53.77 5.86
CA ILE A 747 -11.69 54.63 5.77
C ILE A 747 -12.30 54.54 4.37
N ASP A 748 -11.46 54.57 3.33
CA ASP A 748 -11.91 54.46 1.94
C ASP A 748 -12.51 53.07 1.64
N GLU A 749 -11.99 52.00 2.25
CA GLU A 749 -12.63 50.68 2.19
C GLU A 749 -13.99 50.66 2.91
N LEU A 750 -14.08 51.27 4.09
CA LEU A 750 -15.34 51.38 4.84
C LEU A 750 -16.41 52.18 4.06
N GLU A 751 -16.01 53.22 3.34
CA GLU A 751 -16.90 54.01 2.48
C GLU A 751 -17.38 53.22 1.26
N ARG A 752 -16.48 52.45 0.64
CA ARG A 752 -16.81 51.59 -0.51
C ARG A 752 -17.65 50.37 -0.15
N ALA A 753 -17.64 49.94 1.11
CA ALA A 753 -18.32 48.75 1.58
C ALA A 753 -19.85 48.82 1.38
N ARG A 754 -20.35 48.00 0.44
CA ARG A 754 -21.79 47.91 0.11
C ARG A 754 -22.55 46.95 1.00
N ARG A 755 -21.95 45.81 1.33
CA ARG A 755 -22.54 44.76 2.17
C ARG A 755 -22.39 45.13 3.64
N LEU A 756 -23.41 44.82 4.44
CA LEU A 756 -23.42 45.15 5.88
C LEU A 756 -22.19 44.60 6.59
N GLU A 757 -21.76 43.42 6.21
CA GLU A 757 -20.71 42.68 6.88
C GLU A 757 -19.32 43.21 6.53
N ASP A 758 -19.14 43.72 5.31
CA ASP A 758 -17.92 44.46 4.95
C ASP A 758 -17.82 45.77 5.74
N ARG A 759 -18.96 46.47 5.94
CA ARG A 759 -19.00 47.66 6.81
C ARG A 759 -18.61 47.33 8.24
N LYS A 760 -19.15 46.24 8.81
CA LYS A 760 -18.78 45.76 10.15
C LYS A 760 -17.30 45.41 10.24
N LEU A 761 -16.77 44.71 9.24
CA LEU A 761 -15.37 44.30 9.20
C LEU A 761 -14.42 45.50 9.18
N PHE A 762 -14.55 46.40 8.21
CA PHE A 762 -13.63 47.53 8.09
C PHE A 762 -13.76 48.51 9.25
N HIS A 763 -14.97 48.72 9.79
CA HIS A 763 -15.18 49.48 11.02
C HIS A 763 -14.43 48.83 12.20
N GLY A 764 -14.60 47.53 12.40
CA GLY A 764 -13.91 46.79 13.47
C GLY A 764 -12.38 46.85 13.33
N LEU A 765 -11.86 46.76 12.11
CA LEU A 765 -10.42 46.90 11.86
C LEU A 765 -9.91 48.32 12.15
N LEU A 766 -10.68 49.36 11.83
CA LEU A 766 -10.36 50.75 12.19
C LEU A 766 -10.33 50.95 13.71
N VAL A 767 -11.32 50.40 14.42
CA VAL A 767 -11.34 50.44 15.89
C VAL A 767 -10.15 49.68 16.47
N ALA A 768 -9.83 48.49 15.95
CA ALA A 768 -8.70 47.69 16.41
C ALA A 768 -7.34 48.39 16.16
N LEU A 769 -7.18 49.08 15.02
CA LEU A 769 -5.97 49.81 14.70
C LEU A 769 -5.81 51.07 15.57
N THR A 770 -6.90 51.77 15.85
CA THR A 770 -6.85 53.09 16.49
C THR A 770 -7.06 53.06 18.01
N GLY A 771 -7.68 52.00 18.53
CA GLY A 771 -8.14 51.89 19.91
C GLY A 771 -9.34 52.78 20.27
N THR A 772 -9.99 53.40 19.27
CA THR A 772 -11.07 54.38 19.47
C THR A 772 -12.20 54.16 18.47
N ASP A 773 -13.45 54.40 18.89
CA ASP A 773 -14.62 54.41 17.99
C ASP A 773 -15.27 55.81 18.02
N PRO A 774 -15.14 56.63 16.95
CA PRO A 774 -15.76 57.96 16.88
C PRO A 774 -17.26 57.89 16.53
N GLY A 775 -17.88 56.71 16.67
CA GLY A 775 -19.27 56.42 16.39
C GLY A 775 -19.50 56.20 14.91
N TYR A 776 -19.55 54.95 14.46
CA TYR A 776 -20.05 54.58 13.14
C TYR A 776 -21.03 53.42 13.27
N ASP A 777 -22.26 53.61 12.77
CA ASP A 777 -23.27 52.55 12.75
C ASP A 777 -23.30 51.87 11.37
N PRO A 778 -22.84 50.60 11.26
CA PRO A 778 -22.86 49.86 9.99
C PRO A 778 -24.28 49.53 9.49
N THR A 779 -25.30 49.61 10.35
CA THR A 779 -26.72 49.33 10.03
C THR A 779 -27.52 50.59 9.69
N GLY A 780 -27.05 51.77 10.12
CA GLY A 780 -27.70 53.06 9.91
C GLY A 780 -27.88 53.43 8.44
N SER A 781 -28.70 54.44 8.18
CA SER A 781 -29.00 54.98 6.84
C SER A 781 -27.74 55.47 6.10
N ALA A 782 -27.84 55.66 4.78
CA ALA A 782 -26.72 56.17 3.99
C ALA A 782 -26.21 57.55 4.46
N ALA A 783 -27.09 58.38 5.02
CA ALA A 783 -26.72 59.67 5.59
C ALA A 783 -25.95 59.52 6.91
N GLU A 784 -26.40 58.63 7.80
CA GLU A 784 -25.73 58.35 9.09
C GLU A 784 -24.35 57.74 8.88
N ARG A 785 -24.21 56.80 7.94
CA ARG A 785 -22.93 56.20 7.59
C ARG A 785 -21.94 57.22 7.04
N ARG A 786 -22.40 58.15 6.18
CA ARG A 786 -21.56 59.26 5.68
C ARG A 786 -21.08 60.16 6.81
N ARG A 787 -21.97 60.52 7.76
CA ARG A 787 -21.56 61.27 8.97
C ARG A 787 -20.53 60.51 9.81
N GLY A 788 -20.67 59.19 9.94
CA GLY A 788 -19.68 58.35 10.64
C GLY A 788 -18.31 58.31 9.94
N ILE A 789 -18.29 58.24 8.60
CA ILE A 789 -17.04 58.32 7.82
C ILE A 789 -16.35 59.68 8.01
N GLU A 790 -17.11 60.78 8.00
CA GLU A 790 -16.54 62.11 8.26
C GLU A 790 -15.95 62.24 9.68
N ARG A 791 -16.54 61.58 10.68
CA ARG A 791 -15.95 61.49 12.02
C ARG A 791 -14.63 60.72 12.03
N TRP A 792 -14.54 59.61 11.30
CA TRP A 792 -13.29 58.89 11.11
C TRP A 792 -12.21 59.75 10.41
N ARG A 793 -12.57 60.52 9.38
CA ARG A 793 -11.68 61.48 8.71
C ARG A 793 -11.22 62.60 9.63
N ALA A 794 -12.12 63.12 10.47
CA ALA A 794 -11.78 64.12 11.48
C ALA A 794 -10.77 63.59 12.51
N LEU A 795 -10.98 62.36 13.01
CA LEU A 795 -10.05 61.69 13.92
C LEU A 795 -8.67 61.51 13.28
N TRP A 796 -8.60 61.12 12.01
CA TRP A 796 -7.32 61.05 11.29
C TRP A 796 -6.60 62.39 11.25
N ARG A 797 -7.31 63.47 10.85
CA ARG A 797 -6.73 64.84 10.83
C ARG A 797 -6.20 65.26 12.19
N GLN A 798 -6.91 64.96 13.27
CA GLN A 798 -6.47 65.26 14.64
C GLN A 798 -5.18 64.52 15.03
N ARG A 799 -4.98 63.28 14.54
CA ARG A 799 -3.76 62.49 14.82
C ARG A 799 -2.56 62.83 13.93
N GLN A 800 -2.73 63.72 12.94
CA GLN A 800 -1.63 64.25 12.12
C GLN A 800 -0.99 65.50 12.75
N HIS A 801 -1.66 66.12 13.71
CA HIS A 801 -1.18 67.22 14.54
C HIS A 801 -0.76 66.66 15.90
#